data_AF-W5WHE5-F1
#
_entry.id   AF-W5WHE5-F1
#
_cell.length_a   1.000
_cell.length_b   1.000
_cell.length_c   1.000
_cell.angle_alpha   90.00
_cell.angle_beta   90.00
_cell.angle_gamma   90.00
#
_symmetry.space_group_name_H-M   'P 1'
#
loop_
_entity.id
_entity.type
_entity.pdbx_description
1 polymer ?
#
loop_
_entity_poly.entity_id
_entity_poly.type
_entity_poly.pdbx_seq_one_letter_code
_entity_poly.pdbx_strand_id
1 'polypeptide(L)'
;MLRLSLSWSLIECSGCGCRRPRGLVCADCGARPAAHEIDPNLQRRQRVIRDALALLEGSQPNTSLPPQQPGRDARTEVTDLLNRINGLPNRVFGGLQLAIQNAANTQELEAALIELRNAAAQANRMTPQRPWVKLHSLAKAATEELLSSMRSFLEAARADSPIAAQQAANLGQEHLDLAAARIGELGECRTLLDIDVEAISAPTVALYFLRETERVAGSRHPLELDMYGHRAIEELFSAEVQQVFGLGIQSLILMSVSRAAFNEDTFNSTARSAFKAYRSSATRFQELINDEHLQADLTDANAHVMSGSLIAATLGAAALPDHAHITSLLDLARTFIESLGKRIVAALHAVQTNKRYSQLRERELSKILPAAQQGRYGDALTGLNLALRNASAHQDFSVSDGKIVLAPASPRPVRLTPSELVDLLLSEMEVVYANYIGLLAAAACEQVNLFDPRGLGALGLSESESISFILQLWEWDVTALNFDNRTLSIEAVVNDGVQIFLPLASIVPHQIPDSIEEVKVTLTDSMRRQYKLIGSVAPWVRYYQPGADQVVGLVEILGEWTLNGRLVMPRAISRRVLVERAAKAANENFPHSIAQLRRLREVSQRIGDSELAESFRTLITTIRCQAQGLALDRSALDNIERIQKWASGPSPDTSLLAGDLSALCRISSAVD
;
A
#
# COMPACT_ATOMS: atom_id res chain seq x y z
N MET A 1 -14.51 -7.30 31.23
CA MET A 1 -13.62 -6.73 32.27
C MET A 1 -13.33 -7.83 33.29
N LEU A 2 -12.10 -8.31 33.35
CA LEU A 2 -11.67 -9.34 34.29
C LEU A 2 -11.32 -8.68 35.63
N ARG A 3 -11.82 -9.21 36.76
CA ARG A 3 -11.57 -8.64 38.10
C ARG A 3 -11.04 -9.72 39.03
N LEU A 4 -9.81 -9.54 39.52
CA LEU A 4 -9.23 -10.36 40.58
C LEU A 4 -9.56 -9.75 41.94
N SER A 5 -10.24 -10.50 42.81
CA SER A 5 -10.54 -10.05 44.18
C SER A 5 -9.58 -10.69 45.17
N LEU A 6 -8.83 -9.85 45.88
CA LEU A 6 -7.88 -10.26 46.92
C LEU A 6 -8.31 -9.65 48.26
N SER A 7 -8.25 -10.46 49.32
CA SER A 7 -8.55 -10.02 50.69
C SER A 7 -7.32 -10.14 51.60
N TRP A 8 -7.18 -9.24 52.57
CA TRP A 8 -6.18 -9.30 53.62
C TRP A 8 -6.87 -9.23 54.98
N SER A 9 -6.38 -10.00 55.94
CA SER A 9 -6.88 -9.98 57.31
C SER A 9 -6.44 -8.68 57.99
N LEU A 10 -7.36 -7.86 58.47
CA LEU A 10 -7.05 -6.60 59.17
C LEU A 10 -6.93 -6.81 60.68
N ILE A 11 -6.00 -6.09 61.32
CA ILE A 11 -5.84 -6.00 62.78
C ILE A 11 -5.66 -4.55 63.21
N GLU A 12 -5.93 -4.24 64.47
CA GLU A 12 -5.59 -2.95 65.06
C GLU A 12 -4.10 -2.91 65.42
N CYS A 13 -3.43 -1.83 65.07
CA CYS A 13 -2.02 -1.63 65.37
C CYS A 13 -1.84 -1.31 66.86
N SER A 14 -0.93 -2.03 67.52
CA SER A 14 -0.58 -1.85 68.93
C SER A 14 0.06 -0.49 69.26
N GLY A 15 0.54 0.27 68.26
CA GLY A 15 1.13 1.61 68.45
C GLY A 15 0.11 2.75 68.33
N CYS A 16 -0.61 2.83 67.20
CA CYS A 16 -1.54 3.91 66.86
C CYS A 16 -3.04 3.58 67.06
N GLY A 17 -3.41 2.31 67.26
CA GLY A 17 -4.80 1.83 67.22
C GLY A 17 -5.43 1.75 65.81
N CYS A 18 -4.73 2.21 64.77
CA CYS A 18 -5.20 2.23 63.40
C CYS A 18 -5.25 0.82 62.77
N ARG A 19 -6.22 0.57 61.86
CA ARG A 19 -6.37 -0.73 61.19
C ARG A 19 -5.31 -0.92 60.12
N ARG A 20 -4.55 -2.02 60.18
CA ARG A 20 -3.55 -2.41 59.18
C ARG A 20 -3.69 -3.88 58.78
N PRO A 21 -3.18 -4.28 57.61
CA PRO A 21 -3.05 -5.70 57.28
C PRO A 21 -2.17 -6.42 58.31
N ARG A 22 -2.61 -7.61 58.73
CA ARG A 22 -1.87 -8.49 59.63
C ARG A 22 -0.51 -8.86 59.01
N GLY A 23 0.56 -8.76 59.80
CA GLY A 23 1.91 -9.12 59.35
C GLY A 23 2.65 -8.03 58.56
N LEU A 24 2.05 -6.84 58.38
CA LEU A 24 2.70 -5.69 57.73
C LEU A 24 3.00 -4.54 58.70
N VAL A 25 4.04 -3.76 58.39
CA VAL A 25 4.38 -2.55 59.15
C VAL A 25 3.22 -1.54 59.08
N CYS A 26 2.93 -0.88 60.21
CA CYS A 26 1.93 0.18 60.25
C CYS A 26 2.36 1.38 59.40
N ALA A 27 1.54 1.78 58.44
CA ALA A 27 1.83 2.94 57.58
C ALA A 27 1.83 4.27 58.37
N ASP A 28 1.03 4.39 59.43
CA ASP A 28 0.87 5.65 60.17
C ASP A 28 1.96 5.87 61.25
N CYS A 29 2.34 4.82 61.98
CA CYS A 29 3.28 4.94 63.10
C CYS A 29 4.57 4.12 62.95
N GLY A 30 4.75 3.37 61.85
CA GLY A 30 5.96 2.58 61.59
C GLY A 30 6.13 1.35 62.50
N ALA A 31 5.15 1.03 63.35
CA ALA A 31 5.21 -0.13 64.24
C ALA A 31 5.37 -1.43 63.44
N ARG A 32 6.40 -2.22 63.79
CA ARG A 32 6.70 -3.50 63.14
C ARG A 32 5.72 -4.59 63.59
N PRO A 33 5.36 -5.54 62.70
CA PRO A 33 4.49 -6.65 63.06
C PRO A 33 5.17 -7.58 64.07
N ALA A 34 4.41 -8.13 65.01
CA ALA A 34 4.91 -9.18 65.90
C ALA A 34 5.13 -10.50 65.14
N ALA A 35 6.06 -11.33 65.60
CA ALA A 35 6.46 -12.56 64.91
C ALA A 35 5.34 -13.60 64.70
N HIS A 36 4.25 -13.52 65.47
CA HIS A 36 3.09 -14.41 65.36
C HIS A 36 1.96 -13.82 64.48
N GLU A 37 2.11 -12.60 63.96
CA GLU A 37 1.13 -11.97 63.07
C GLU A 37 1.21 -12.57 61.67
N ILE A 38 0.58 -13.72 61.50
CA ILE A 38 0.54 -14.44 60.23
C ILE A 38 -0.87 -14.32 59.63
N ASP A 39 -0.96 -13.90 58.36
CA ASP A 39 -2.20 -13.98 57.58
C ASP A 39 -2.31 -15.36 56.89
N PRO A 40 -3.20 -16.26 57.37
CA PRO A 40 -3.36 -17.59 56.80
C PRO A 40 -3.86 -17.56 55.34
N ASN A 41 -4.61 -16.53 54.95
CA ASN A 41 -5.07 -16.37 53.57
C ASN A 41 -3.91 -15.99 52.64
N LEU A 42 -3.01 -15.11 53.10
CA LEU A 42 -1.81 -14.74 52.35
C LEU A 42 -0.88 -15.95 52.18
N GLN A 43 -0.59 -16.70 53.25
CA GLN A 43 0.25 -17.90 53.17
C GLN A 43 -0.33 -18.96 52.22
N ARG A 44 -1.66 -19.15 52.23
CA ARG A 44 -2.34 -20.07 51.32
C ARG A 44 -2.15 -19.63 49.87
N ARG A 45 -2.42 -18.36 49.54
CA ARG A 45 -2.21 -17.81 48.19
C ARG A 45 -0.76 -17.96 47.75
N GLN A 46 0.20 -17.55 48.60
CA GLN A 46 1.62 -17.61 48.28
C GLN A 46 2.10 -19.03 47.94
N ARG A 47 1.55 -20.07 48.57
CA ARG A 47 1.87 -21.45 48.24
C ARG A 47 1.37 -21.82 46.85
N VAL A 48 0.07 -21.68 46.61
CA VAL A 48 -0.57 -22.02 45.32
C VAL A 48 0.07 -21.25 44.16
N ILE A 49 0.34 -19.96 44.37
CA ILE A 49 0.90 -19.08 43.34
C ILE A 49 2.38 -19.38 43.08
N ARG A 50 3.15 -19.80 44.10
CA ARG A 50 4.54 -20.22 43.89
C ARG A 50 4.62 -21.41 42.93
N ASP A 51 3.75 -22.39 43.12
CA ASP A 51 3.70 -23.59 42.26
C ASP A 51 3.25 -23.20 40.84
N ALA A 52 2.27 -22.31 40.72
CA ALA A 52 1.82 -21.76 39.43
C ALA A 52 2.91 -20.96 38.69
N LEU A 53 3.67 -20.12 39.41
CA LEU A 53 4.81 -19.38 38.84
C LEU A 53 5.92 -20.34 38.40
N ALA A 54 6.22 -21.37 39.21
CA ALA A 54 7.20 -22.39 38.84
C ALA A 54 6.78 -23.17 37.58
N LEU A 55 5.48 -23.38 37.34
CA LEU A 55 4.98 -23.97 36.10
C LEU A 55 5.14 -23.01 34.91
N LEU A 56 4.84 -21.73 35.09
CA LEU A 56 4.95 -20.71 34.05
C LEU A 56 6.43 -20.45 33.66
N GLU A 57 7.32 -20.42 34.65
CA GLU A 57 8.75 -20.13 34.50
C GLU A 57 9.62 -21.37 34.25
N GLY A 58 9.10 -22.55 34.58
CA GLY A 58 9.86 -23.79 34.53
C GLY A 58 10.31 -24.13 33.12
N SER A 59 11.63 -24.34 32.96
CA SER A 59 12.26 -24.84 31.73
C SER A 59 12.01 -26.32 31.45
N GLN A 60 11.13 -27.00 32.21
CA GLN A 60 10.94 -28.43 32.03
C GLN A 60 10.46 -28.70 30.60
N PRO A 61 11.21 -29.48 29.80
CA PRO A 61 10.79 -29.85 28.46
C PRO A 61 9.54 -30.72 28.64
N ASN A 62 8.37 -30.16 28.37
CA ASN A 62 7.19 -30.97 28.15
C ASN A 62 7.54 -31.93 27.00
N THR A 63 7.65 -33.22 27.35
CA THR A 63 7.73 -34.38 26.44
C THR A 63 6.50 -34.52 25.54
N SER A 64 5.54 -33.60 25.65
CA SER A 64 4.26 -33.54 24.97
C SER A 64 4.07 -32.27 24.14
N LEU A 65 5.14 -31.54 23.79
CA LEU A 65 5.05 -30.73 22.58
C LEU A 65 4.97 -31.73 21.42
N PRO A 66 3.89 -31.74 20.60
CA PRO A 66 3.86 -32.61 19.44
C PRO A 66 5.14 -32.34 18.65
N PRO A 67 5.87 -33.40 18.20
CA PRO A 67 7.04 -33.20 17.36
C PRO A 67 6.62 -32.28 16.21
N GLN A 68 7.46 -31.29 15.87
CA GLN A 68 7.28 -30.54 14.63
C GLN A 68 7.06 -31.58 13.54
N GLN A 69 5.84 -31.66 13.02
CA GLN A 69 5.53 -32.63 11.98
C GLN A 69 6.25 -32.12 10.73
N PRO A 70 7.31 -32.79 10.26
CA PRO A 70 8.02 -32.33 9.09
C PRO A 70 7.04 -32.30 7.91
N GLY A 71 6.86 -31.11 7.30
CA GLY A 71 5.94 -30.91 6.18
C GLY A 71 4.55 -30.38 6.55
N ARG A 72 4.31 -29.97 7.80
CA ARG A 72 3.09 -29.23 8.13
C ARG A 72 3.12 -27.85 7.49
N ASP A 73 2.02 -27.47 6.83
CA ASP A 73 1.88 -26.17 6.18
C ASP A 73 1.88 -25.02 7.21
N ALA A 74 2.63 -23.96 6.92
CA ALA A 74 2.78 -22.79 7.78
C ALA A 74 1.44 -22.10 8.09
N ARG A 75 0.49 -22.08 7.15
CA ARG A 75 -0.86 -21.53 7.36
C ARG A 75 -1.59 -22.30 8.45
N THR A 76 -1.55 -23.63 8.40
CA THR A 76 -2.14 -24.51 9.41
C THR A 76 -1.49 -24.30 10.78
N GLU A 77 -0.16 -24.19 10.84
CA GLU A 77 0.55 -23.95 12.11
C GLU A 77 0.17 -22.62 12.77
N VAL A 78 0.08 -21.55 11.98
CA VAL A 78 -0.37 -20.23 12.46
C VAL A 78 -1.82 -20.33 12.91
N THR A 79 -2.72 -20.90 12.11
CA THR A 79 -4.15 -21.04 12.45
C THR A 79 -4.36 -21.80 13.76
N ASP A 80 -3.65 -22.90 13.96
CA ASP A 80 -3.67 -23.67 15.21
C ASP A 80 -3.21 -22.84 16.41
N LEU A 81 -2.13 -22.08 16.25
CA LEU A 81 -1.61 -21.21 17.31
C LEU A 81 -2.66 -20.15 17.69
N LEU A 82 -3.32 -19.54 16.71
CA LEU A 82 -4.38 -18.56 16.95
C LEU A 82 -5.58 -19.16 17.67
N ASN A 83 -6.02 -20.34 17.23
CA ASN A 83 -7.12 -21.06 17.86
C ASN A 83 -6.79 -21.45 19.31
N ARG A 84 -5.52 -21.81 19.58
CA ARG A 84 -5.04 -22.10 20.94
C ARG A 84 -5.00 -20.86 21.81
N ILE A 85 -4.54 -19.72 21.30
CA ILE A 85 -4.49 -18.46 22.07
C ILE A 85 -5.91 -17.98 22.43
N ASN A 86 -6.89 -18.27 21.57
CA ASN A 86 -8.25 -17.83 21.78
C ASN A 86 -8.86 -18.44 23.05
N GLY A 87 -9.33 -17.58 23.97
CA GLY A 87 -9.95 -17.99 25.22
C GLY A 87 -8.99 -18.41 26.34
N LEU A 88 -7.68 -18.57 26.08
CA LEU A 88 -6.69 -18.87 27.12
C LEU A 88 -6.65 -17.86 28.26
N PRO A 89 -6.68 -16.53 28.02
CA PRO A 89 -6.70 -15.56 29.11
C PRO A 89 -7.87 -15.82 30.07
N ASN A 90 -9.08 -16.03 29.54
CA ASN A 90 -10.26 -16.28 30.36
C ASN A 90 -10.12 -17.55 31.22
N ARG A 91 -9.50 -18.61 30.68
CA ARG A 91 -9.24 -19.85 31.42
C ARG A 91 -8.20 -19.65 32.52
N VAL A 92 -7.11 -18.93 32.24
CA VAL A 92 -6.10 -18.63 33.27
C VAL A 92 -6.70 -17.79 34.39
N PHE A 93 -7.45 -16.73 34.08
CA PHE A 93 -8.10 -15.90 35.12
C PHE A 93 -9.17 -16.66 35.90
N GLY A 94 -10.00 -17.45 35.22
CA GLY A 94 -11.00 -18.30 35.87
C GLY A 94 -10.36 -19.31 36.82
N GLY A 95 -9.31 -20.00 36.36
CA GLY A 95 -8.51 -20.92 37.17
C GLY A 95 -7.84 -20.22 38.35
N LEU A 96 -7.26 -19.04 38.14
CA LEU A 96 -6.60 -18.25 39.19
C LEU A 96 -7.59 -17.85 40.29
N GLN A 97 -8.77 -17.37 39.90
CA GLN A 97 -9.82 -17.00 40.85
C GLN A 97 -10.28 -18.20 41.69
N LEU A 98 -10.49 -19.36 41.05
CA LEU A 98 -10.86 -20.60 41.73
C LEU A 98 -9.76 -21.06 42.70
N ALA A 99 -8.49 -21.01 42.27
CA ALA A 99 -7.35 -21.43 43.07
C ALA A 99 -7.11 -20.51 44.30
N ILE A 100 -7.36 -19.20 44.16
CA ILE A 100 -7.30 -18.25 45.27
C ILE A 100 -8.41 -18.50 46.30
N GLN A 101 -9.62 -18.83 45.83
CA GLN A 101 -10.77 -19.12 46.69
C GLN A 101 -10.65 -20.48 47.39
N ASN A 102 -10.20 -21.50 46.66
CA ASN A 102 -10.03 -22.87 47.14
C ASN A 102 -8.73 -23.48 46.60
N ALA A 103 -7.75 -23.68 47.49
CA ALA A 103 -6.44 -24.21 47.14
C ALA A 103 -6.47 -25.67 46.63
N ALA A 104 -7.59 -26.40 46.77
CA ALA A 104 -7.76 -27.72 46.16
C ALA A 104 -8.08 -27.67 44.66
N ASN A 105 -8.46 -26.48 44.15
CA ASN A 105 -8.93 -26.30 42.77
C ASN A 105 -7.85 -25.62 41.90
N THR A 106 -6.66 -26.22 41.81
CA THR A 106 -5.54 -25.70 40.99
C THR A 106 -5.50 -26.28 39.57
N GLN A 107 -6.18 -27.40 39.31
CA GLN A 107 -6.07 -28.15 38.06
C GLN A 107 -6.32 -27.30 36.80
N GLU A 108 -7.37 -26.47 36.80
CA GLU A 108 -7.67 -25.61 35.63
C GLU A 108 -6.60 -24.51 35.45
N LEU A 109 -6.10 -23.94 36.54
CA LEU A 109 -5.02 -22.95 36.49
C LEU A 109 -3.74 -23.59 35.93
N GLU A 110 -3.37 -24.76 36.44
CA GLU A 110 -2.18 -25.50 35.99
C GLU A 110 -2.29 -25.85 34.50
N ALA A 111 -3.43 -26.40 34.06
CA ALA A 111 -3.67 -26.74 32.67
C ALA A 111 -3.57 -25.52 31.74
N ALA A 112 -4.22 -24.40 32.12
CA ALA A 112 -4.20 -23.18 31.31
C ALA A 112 -2.80 -22.53 31.25
N LEU A 113 -2.02 -22.54 32.34
CA LEU A 113 -0.64 -22.03 32.35
C LEU A 113 0.29 -22.90 31.50
N ILE A 114 0.13 -24.23 31.55
CA ILE A 114 0.87 -25.16 30.70
C ILE A 114 0.55 -24.91 29.23
N GLU A 115 -0.71 -24.73 28.88
CA GLU A 115 -1.15 -24.46 27.52
C GLU A 115 -0.64 -23.12 26.99
N LEU A 116 -0.68 -22.06 27.80
CA LEU A 116 -0.11 -20.75 27.46
C LEU A 116 1.41 -20.83 27.23
N ARG A 117 2.13 -21.53 28.11
CA ARG A 117 3.58 -21.76 27.95
C ARG A 117 3.88 -22.56 26.69
N ASN A 118 3.09 -23.59 26.40
CA ASN A 118 3.24 -24.39 25.19
C ASN A 118 2.95 -23.57 23.92
N ALA A 119 1.95 -22.68 23.93
CA ALA A 119 1.64 -21.78 22.83
C ALA A 119 2.80 -20.80 22.57
N ALA A 120 3.36 -20.19 23.61
CA ALA A 120 4.52 -19.31 23.49
C ALA A 120 5.79 -20.06 23.02
N ALA A 121 5.99 -21.29 23.50
CA ALA A 121 7.10 -22.14 23.03
C ALA A 121 6.92 -22.55 21.57
N GLN A 122 5.69 -22.85 21.13
CA GLN A 122 5.36 -23.12 19.74
C GLN A 122 5.64 -21.89 18.88
N ALA A 123 5.12 -20.71 19.25
CA ALA A 123 5.36 -19.46 18.54
C ALA A 123 6.86 -19.16 18.37
N ASN A 124 7.67 -19.43 19.39
CA ASN A 124 9.12 -19.24 19.33
C ASN A 124 9.89 -20.25 18.47
N ARG A 125 9.35 -21.45 18.24
CA ARG A 125 9.99 -22.50 17.43
C ARG A 125 9.58 -22.49 15.97
N MET A 126 8.42 -21.90 15.67
CA MET A 126 7.94 -21.76 14.30
C MET A 126 8.92 -20.91 13.50
N THR A 127 9.30 -21.39 12.32
CA THR A 127 10.10 -20.63 11.36
C THR A 127 9.17 -19.62 10.67
N PRO A 128 9.44 -18.31 10.74
CA PRO A 128 8.64 -17.34 10.00
C PRO A 128 8.80 -17.58 8.49
N GLN A 129 7.69 -17.80 7.79
CA GLN A 129 7.62 -17.99 6.34
C GLN A 129 6.59 -17.04 5.76
N ARG A 130 6.89 -16.45 4.58
CA ARG A 130 5.94 -15.62 3.84
C ARG A 130 4.81 -16.48 3.27
N PRO A 131 3.57 -15.95 3.17
CA PRO A 131 3.14 -14.60 3.51
C PRO A 131 2.87 -14.38 5.02
N TRP A 132 3.06 -15.40 5.85
CA TRP A 132 2.60 -15.43 7.24
C TRP A 132 3.55 -14.80 8.26
N VAL A 133 4.62 -14.13 7.82
CA VAL A 133 5.64 -13.53 8.71
C VAL A 133 5.02 -12.55 9.70
N LYS A 134 4.13 -11.65 9.23
CA LYS A 134 3.44 -10.67 10.07
C LYS A 134 2.52 -11.34 11.10
N LEU A 135 1.75 -12.35 10.68
CA LEU A 135 0.86 -13.08 11.58
C LEU A 135 1.65 -13.84 12.64
N HIS A 136 2.76 -14.46 12.25
CA HIS A 136 3.67 -15.15 13.17
C HIS A 136 4.29 -14.18 14.18
N SER A 137 4.77 -13.02 13.74
CA SER A 137 5.36 -12.02 14.64
C SER A 137 4.33 -11.43 15.61
N LEU A 138 3.11 -11.13 15.14
CA LEU A 138 2.00 -10.67 15.98
C LEU A 138 1.55 -11.75 16.97
N ALA A 139 1.43 -13.01 16.54
CA ALA A 139 1.06 -14.12 17.42
C ALA A 139 2.13 -14.35 18.50
N LYS A 140 3.42 -14.31 18.11
CA LYS A 140 4.54 -14.41 19.04
C LYS A 140 4.49 -13.27 20.07
N ALA A 141 4.41 -12.03 19.63
CA ALA A 141 4.32 -10.87 20.51
C ALA A 141 3.10 -10.98 21.45
N ALA A 142 1.92 -11.36 20.93
CA ALA A 142 0.73 -11.57 21.75
C ALA A 142 0.95 -12.64 22.83
N THR A 143 1.58 -13.77 22.50
CA THR A 143 1.89 -14.81 23.51
C THR A 143 2.89 -14.34 24.57
N GLU A 144 3.88 -13.53 24.20
CA GLU A 144 4.87 -12.97 25.13
C GLU A 144 4.23 -11.96 26.08
N GLU A 145 3.34 -11.10 25.57
CA GLU A 145 2.57 -10.14 26.37
C GLU A 145 1.58 -10.86 27.30
N LEU A 146 0.91 -11.92 26.82
CA LEU A 146 0.04 -12.74 27.65
C LEU A 146 0.81 -13.45 28.77
N LEU A 147 1.99 -14.01 28.49
CA LEU A 147 2.85 -14.59 29.52
C LEU A 147 3.26 -13.55 30.58
N SER A 148 3.67 -12.36 30.14
CA SER A 148 4.09 -11.26 31.02
C SER A 148 2.93 -10.74 31.87
N SER A 149 1.74 -10.64 31.28
CA SER A 149 0.50 -10.32 31.96
C SER A 149 0.17 -11.37 33.04
N MET A 150 0.19 -12.66 32.69
CA MET A 150 -0.15 -13.73 33.64
C MET A 150 0.87 -13.81 34.77
N ARG A 151 2.17 -13.63 34.50
CA ARG A 151 3.18 -13.51 35.55
C ARG A 151 2.83 -12.38 36.52
N SER A 152 2.51 -11.20 36.00
CA SER A 152 2.19 -10.03 36.82
C SER A 152 0.92 -10.21 37.67
N PHE A 153 -0.10 -10.89 37.16
CA PHE A 153 -1.30 -11.24 37.95
C PHE A 153 -1.04 -12.30 39.01
N LEU A 154 -0.17 -13.28 38.73
CA LEU A 154 0.31 -14.22 39.73
C LEU A 154 1.12 -13.48 40.82
N GLU A 155 2.03 -12.57 40.44
CA GLU A 155 2.74 -11.69 41.38
C GLU A 155 1.78 -10.88 42.26
N ALA A 156 0.74 -10.31 41.67
CA ALA A 156 -0.31 -9.59 42.41
C ALA A 156 -1.01 -10.49 43.44
N ALA A 157 -1.31 -11.74 43.10
CA ALA A 157 -1.96 -12.70 43.98
C ALA A 157 -1.09 -13.15 45.17
N ARG A 158 0.24 -13.13 45.04
CA ARG A 158 1.18 -13.47 46.12
C ARG A 158 1.72 -12.26 46.91
N ALA A 159 1.43 -11.04 46.46
CA ALA A 159 1.96 -9.82 47.04
C ALA A 159 1.58 -9.65 48.52
N ASP A 160 2.54 -9.19 49.31
CA ASP A 160 2.39 -9.07 50.77
C ASP A 160 1.43 -7.93 51.18
N SER A 161 1.32 -6.89 50.35
CA SER A 161 0.50 -5.71 50.63
C SER A 161 -0.53 -5.41 49.53
N PRO A 162 -1.66 -4.76 49.86
CA PRO A 162 -2.63 -4.30 48.86
C PRO A 162 -2.02 -3.38 47.80
N ILE A 163 -1.07 -2.50 48.19
CA ILE A 163 -0.43 -1.56 47.27
C ILE A 163 0.46 -2.31 46.27
N ALA A 164 1.28 -3.26 46.75
CA ALA A 164 2.13 -4.07 45.88
C ALA A 164 1.28 -4.96 44.94
N ALA A 165 0.17 -5.51 45.45
CA ALA A 165 -0.77 -6.26 44.63
C ALA A 165 -1.37 -5.40 43.52
N GLN A 166 -1.78 -4.16 43.84
CA GLN A 166 -2.34 -3.23 42.85
C GLN A 166 -1.30 -2.82 41.81
N GLN A 167 -0.05 -2.55 42.21
CA GLN A 167 1.03 -2.20 41.27
C GLN A 167 1.31 -3.35 40.29
N ALA A 168 1.42 -4.59 40.78
CA ALA A 168 1.60 -5.75 39.93
C ALA A 168 0.38 -6.01 39.02
N ALA A 169 -0.84 -5.79 39.52
CA ALA A 169 -2.06 -5.91 38.73
C ALA A 169 -2.14 -4.84 37.63
N ASN A 170 -1.70 -3.60 37.90
CA ASN A 170 -1.64 -2.53 36.89
C ASN A 170 -0.67 -2.91 35.77
N LEU A 171 0.54 -3.38 36.11
CA LEU A 171 1.50 -3.87 35.11
C LEU A 171 0.93 -5.05 34.31
N GLY A 172 0.24 -5.97 34.98
CA GLY A 172 -0.46 -7.07 34.32
C GLY A 172 -1.54 -6.61 33.34
N GLN A 173 -2.27 -5.54 33.67
CA GLN A 173 -3.26 -4.92 32.80
C GLN A 173 -2.62 -4.23 31.60
N GLU A 174 -1.51 -3.51 31.78
CA GLU A 174 -0.76 -2.88 30.67
C GLU A 174 -0.33 -3.93 29.63
N HIS A 175 0.24 -5.05 30.07
CA HIS A 175 0.58 -6.17 29.18
C HIS A 175 -0.64 -6.82 28.54
N LEU A 176 -1.78 -6.90 29.26
CA LEU A 176 -3.01 -7.45 28.69
C LEU A 176 -3.59 -6.54 27.60
N ASP A 177 -3.51 -5.22 27.79
CA ASP A 177 -3.95 -4.24 26.81
C ASP A 177 -3.05 -4.25 25.56
N LEU A 178 -1.74 -4.40 25.74
CA LEU A 178 -0.79 -4.63 24.63
C LEU A 178 -1.11 -5.93 23.89
N ALA A 179 -1.34 -7.04 24.60
CA ALA A 179 -1.76 -8.30 23.98
C ALA A 179 -3.07 -8.15 23.20
N ALA A 180 -4.05 -7.43 23.75
CA ALA A 180 -5.32 -7.15 23.08
C ALA A 180 -5.13 -6.33 21.80
N ALA A 181 -4.25 -5.32 21.82
CA ALA A 181 -3.90 -4.55 20.63
C ALA A 181 -3.27 -5.45 19.54
N ARG A 182 -2.32 -6.32 19.91
CA ARG A 182 -1.70 -7.28 18.97
C ARG A 182 -2.71 -8.28 18.40
N ILE A 183 -3.63 -8.78 19.22
CA ILE A 183 -4.71 -9.67 18.76
C ILE A 183 -5.68 -8.92 17.83
N GLY A 184 -5.95 -7.64 18.10
CA GLY A 184 -6.72 -6.77 17.22
C GLY A 184 -6.07 -6.64 15.84
N GLU A 185 -4.81 -6.24 15.78
CA GLU A 185 -4.01 -6.18 14.54
C GLU A 185 -3.99 -7.54 13.81
N LEU A 186 -3.87 -8.62 14.57
CA LEU A 186 -3.88 -9.97 14.01
C LEU A 186 -5.22 -10.32 13.37
N GLY A 187 -6.34 -9.92 14.00
CA GLY A 187 -7.69 -10.08 13.44
C GLY A 187 -7.86 -9.34 12.11
N GLU A 188 -7.25 -8.17 11.95
CA GLU A 188 -7.24 -7.42 10.68
C GLU A 188 -6.44 -8.17 9.61
N CYS A 189 -5.22 -8.61 9.94
CA CYS A 189 -4.37 -9.37 9.01
C CYS A 189 -4.93 -10.76 8.67
N ARG A 190 -5.77 -11.34 9.55
CA ARG A 190 -6.41 -12.63 9.32
C ARG A 190 -7.33 -12.62 8.10
N THR A 191 -7.81 -11.46 7.67
CA THR A 191 -8.61 -11.34 6.43
C THR A 191 -7.89 -11.98 5.24
N LEU A 192 -6.55 -11.93 5.17
CA LEU A 192 -5.73 -12.63 4.17
C LEU A 192 -5.76 -14.16 4.27
N LEU A 193 -5.87 -14.71 5.48
CA LEU A 193 -6.03 -16.15 5.71
C LEU A 193 -7.41 -16.64 5.29
N ASP A 194 -8.41 -15.76 5.33
CA ASP A 194 -9.82 -16.08 5.08
C ASP A 194 -10.24 -15.78 3.62
N ILE A 195 -9.35 -15.24 2.77
CA ILE A 195 -9.62 -15.10 1.33
C ILE A 195 -9.78 -16.50 0.74
N ASP A 196 -10.93 -16.74 0.11
CA ASP A 196 -11.23 -18.00 -0.57
C ASP A 196 -10.26 -18.20 -1.74
N VAL A 197 -9.36 -19.16 -1.53
CA VAL A 197 -8.25 -19.54 -2.40
C VAL A 197 -8.72 -19.92 -3.80
N GLU A 198 -9.91 -20.52 -3.91
CA GLU A 198 -10.50 -20.92 -5.19
C GLU A 198 -11.12 -19.73 -5.94
N ALA A 199 -11.40 -18.63 -5.23
CA ALA A 199 -11.94 -17.37 -5.78
C ALA A 199 -10.90 -16.23 -5.85
N ILE A 200 -9.63 -16.51 -5.51
CA ILE A 200 -8.54 -15.54 -5.60
C ILE A 200 -8.31 -15.18 -7.08
N SER A 201 -8.81 -14.01 -7.47
CA SER A 201 -8.49 -13.36 -8.75
C SER A 201 -7.57 -12.17 -8.51
N ALA A 202 -6.81 -11.78 -9.54
CA ALA A 202 -5.98 -10.58 -9.49
C ALA A 202 -6.76 -9.31 -9.11
N PRO A 203 -7.99 -9.07 -9.63
CA PRO A 203 -8.86 -8.00 -9.17
C PRO A 203 -9.17 -8.02 -7.68
N THR A 204 -9.51 -9.19 -7.13
CA THR A 204 -9.83 -9.32 -5.70
C THR A 204 -8.63 -8.94 -4.83
N VAL A 205 -7.43 -9.39 -5.21
CA VAL A 205 -6.18 -9.09 -4.49
C VAL A 205 -5.79 -7.61 -4.62
N ALA A 206 -5.94 -7.01 -5.81
CA ALA A 206 -5.72 -5.59 -6.03
C ALA A 206 -6.65 -4.71 -5.17
N LEU A 207 -7.95 -5.05 -5.14
CA LEU A 207 -8.94 -4.36 -4.30
C LEU A 207 -8.64 -4.53 -2.81
N TYR A 208 -8.14 -5.70 -2.39
CA TYR A 208 -7.70 -5.91 -1.02
C TYR A 208 -6.57 -4.94 -0.64
N PHE A 209 -5.51 -4.85 -1.46
CA PHE A 209 -4.40 -3.94 -1.17
C PHE A 209 -4.79 -2.47 -1.25
N LEU A 210 -5.75 -2.13 -2.10
CA LEU A 210 -6.32 -0.79 -2.10
C LEU A 210 -7.05 -0.49 -0.80
N ARG A 211 -7.97 -1.35 -0.37
CA ARG A 211 -8.70 -1.15 0.89
C ARG A 211 -7.77 -1.06 2.09
N GLU A 212 -6.70 -1.86 2.08
CA GLU A 212 -5.66 -1.76 3.10
C GLU A 212 -4.93 -0.41 3.03
N THR A 213 -4.63 0.08 1.82
CA THR A 213 -4.06 1.40 1.59
C THR A 213 -4.98 2.52 2.10
N GLU A 214 -6.27 2.46 1.79
CA GLU A 214 -7.30 3.40 2.27
C GLU A 214 -7.39 3.39 3.80
N ARG A 215 -7.42 2.19 4.40
CA ARG A 215 -7.49 2.00 5.84
C ARG A 215 -6.27 2.60 6.55
N VAL A 216 -5.08 2.31 6.04
CA VAL A 216 -3.81 2.83 6.58
C VAL A 216 -3.74 4.35 6.46
N ALA A 217 -4.15 4.91 5.33
CA ALA A 217 -4.14 6.36 5.11
C ALA A 217 -5.28 7.09 5.84
N GLY A 218 -6.35 6.38 6.23
CA GLY A 218 -7.54 6.96 6.83
C GLY A 218 -8.39 7.78 5.85
N SER A 219 -8.21 7.57 4.54
CA SER A 219 -8.90 8.31 3.48
C SER A 219 -9.17 7.40 2.28
N ARG A 220 -10.21 7.73 1.52
CA ARG A 220 -10.50 7.13 0.21
C ARG A 220 -10.16 8.07 -0.95
N HIS A 221 -9.85 9.33 -0.65
CA HIS A 221 -9.63 10.32 -1.69
C HIS A 221 -8.26 10.12 -2.33
N PRO A 222 -8.15 9.91 -3.66
CA PRO A 222 -6.88 9.52 -4.29
C PRO A 222 -5.75 10.52 -4.09
N LEU A 223 -6.06 11.82 -4.11
CA LEU A 223 -5.06 12.86 -3.83
C LEU A 223 -4.52 12.80 -2.39
N GLU A 224 -5.37 12.47 -1.43
CA GLU A 224 -4.95 12.34 -0.03
C GLU A 224 -4.12 11.06 0.16
N LEU A 225 -4.50 9.97 -0.52
CA LEU A 225 -3.70 8.76 -0.60
C LEU A 225 -2.32 9.05 -1.19
N ASP A 226 -2.24 9.80 -2.29
CA ASP A 226 -0.97 10.15 -2.92
C ASP A 226 -0.08 10.98 -1.99
N MET A 227 -0.66 11.98 -1.31
CA MET A 227 0.05 12.78 -0.31
C MET A 227 0.49 11.97 0.91
N TYR A 228 -0.32 11.03 1.38
CA TYR A 228 0.05 10.14 2.48
C TYR A 228 1.19 9.21 2.06
N GLY A 229 1.12 8.64 0.86
CA GLY A 229 2.15 7.77 0.31
C GLY A 229 3.47 8.48 0.09
N HIS A 230 3.40 9.72 -0.38
CA HIS A 230 4.56 10.56 -0.51
C HIS A 230 5.28 10.75 0.84
N ARG A 231 4.55 11.09 1.91
CA ARG A 231 5.11 11.21 3.26
C ARG A 231 5.72 9.89 3.75
N ALA A 232 5.06 8.77 3.49
CA ALA A 232 5.57 7.45 3.86
C ALA A 232 6.90 7.11 3.16
N ILE A 233 7.07 7.52 1.89
CA ILE A 233 8.34 7.40 1.15
C ILE A 233 9.41 8.28 1.79
N GLU A 234 9.11 9.54 2.08
CA GLU A 234 10.06 10.48 2.71
C GLU A 234 10.52 9.96 4.08
N GLU A 235 9.61 9.43 4.88
CA GLU A 235 9.92 8.79 6.17
C GLU A 235 10.78 7.53 5.98
N LEU A 236 10.42 6.66 5.03
CA LEU A 236 11.16 5.43 4.76
C LEU A 236 12.61 5.72 4.38
N PHE A 237 12.86 6.71 3.54
CA PHE A 237 14.21 7.03 3.04
C PHE A 237 14.92 8.14 3.82
N SER A 238 14.21 8.84 4.71
CA SER A 238 14.71 10.03 5.41
C SER A 238 15.28 11.07 4.45
N ALA A 239 14.55 11.33 3.35
CA ALA A 239 14.96 12.23 2.28
C ALA A 239 13.75 13.01 1.75
N GLU A 240 13.97 14.26 1.35
CA GLU A 240 12.97 15.05 0.62
C GLU A 240 12.85 14.48 -0.79
N VAL A 241 11.64 14.09 -1.17
CA VAL A 241 11.32 13.50 -2.47
C VAL A 241 10.43 14.49 -3.21
N GLN A 242 10.61 14.70 -4.51
CA GLN A 242 9.66 15.55 -5.23
C GLN A 242 8.29 14.88 -5.29
N GLN A 243 7.24 15.65 -5.03
CA GLN A 243 5.86 15.20 -5.25
C GLN A 243 5.63 14.97 -6.74
N VAL A 244 5.61 13.69 -7.11
CA VAL A 244 5.22 13.21 -8.43
C VAL A 244 3.84 12.58 -8.30
N PHE A 245 2.88 13.08 -9.08
CA PHE A 245 1.50 12.61 -9.01
C PHE A 245 1.39 11.11 -9.26
N GLY A 246 0.75 10.38 -8.35
CA GLY A 246 0.50 8.93 -8.43
C GLY A 246 1.61 8.05 -7.84
N LEU A 247 2.82 8.60 -7.63
CA LEU A 247 3.93 7.86 -7.02
C LEU A 247 3.61 7.44 -5.58
N GLY A 248 2.92 8.30 -4.84
CA GLY A 248 2.52 8.03 -3.46
C GLY A 248 1.54 6.88 -3.39
N ILE A 249 0.49 6.88 -4.21
CA ILE A 249 -0.49 5.78 -4.26
C ILE A 249 0.20 4.47 -4.63
N GLN A 250 1.03 4.45 -5.68
CA GLN A 250 1.73 3.23 -6.10
C GLN A 250 2.63 2.70 -4.97
N SER A 251 3.37 3.58 -4.31
CA SER A 251 4.24 3.19 -3.20
C SER A 251 3.45 2.66 -2.01
N LEU A 252 2.28 3.22 -1.71
CA LEU A 252 1.39 2.67 -0.68
C LEU A 252 0.86 1.29 -1.04
N ILE A 253 0.48 1.06 -2.30
CA ILE A 253 0.04 -0.27 -2.73
C ILE A 253 1.18 -1.28 -2.52
N LEU A 254 2.40 -0.96 -2.95
CA LEU A 254 3.56 -1.83 -2.77
C LEU A 254 3.93 -2.03 -1.28
N MET A 255 3.83 -0.98 -0.46
CA MET A 255 4.01 -1.07 0.99
C MET A 255 2.93 -1.93 1.64
N SER A 256 1.67 -1.84 1.19
CA SER A 256 0.56 -2.68 1.64
C SER A 256 0.77 -4.14 1.28
N VAL A 257 1.29 -4.43 0.07
CA VAL A 257 1.75 -5.77 -0.30
C VAL A 257 2.83 -6.24 0.68
N SER A 258 3.80 -5.38 1.01
CA SER A 258 4.89 -5.77 1.90
C SER A 258 4.42 -6.13 3.31
N ARG A 259 3.41 -5.42 3.82
CA ARG A 259 2.80 -5.68 5.13
C ARG A 259 2.00 -6.97 5.16
N ALA A 260 1.36 -7.28 4.04
CA ALA A 260 0.43 -8.39 3.92
C ALA A 260 1.10 -9.71 3.55
N ALA A 261 2.06 -9.68 2.63
CA ALA A 261 2.60 -10.87 1.98
C ALA A 261 4.11 -11.06 2.12
N PHE A 262 4.84 -10.02 2.54
CA PHE A 262 6.30 -10.08 2.66
C PHE A 262 6.75 -9.96 4.13
N ASN A 263 8.06 -9.82 4.32
CA ASN A 263 8.66 -9.37 5.55
C ASN A 263 8.91 -7.86 5.45
N GLU A 264 8.07 -7.07 6.11
CA GLU A 264 8.11 -5.59 6.08
C GLU A 264 9.49 -5.02 6.49
N ASP A 265 10.18 -5.62 7.46
CA ASP A 265 11.50 -5.16 7.89
C ASP A 265 12.57 -5.42 6.82
N THR A 266 12.57 -6.62 6.23
CA THR A 266 13.48 -6.96 5.13
C THR A 266 13.20 -6.11 3.90
N PHE A 267 11.92 -5.90 3.56
CA PHE A 267 11.50 -5.02 2.48
C PHE A 267 12.02 -3.60 2.67
N ASN A 268 11.77 -2.99 3.83
CA ASN A 268 12.18 -1.63 4.14
C ASN A 268 13.71 -1.47 4.15
N SER A 269 14.44 -2.44 4.72
CA SER A 269 15.90 -2.43 4.73
C SER A 269 16.51 -2.58 3.33
N THR A 270 15.90 -3.42 2.47
CA THR A 270 16.29 -3.62 1.07
C THR A 270 16.03 -2.36 0.26
N ALA A 271 14.85 -1.75 0.41
CA ALA A 271 14.49 -0.51 -0.27
C ALA A 271 15.49 0.61 0.08
N ARG A 272 15.80 0.79 1.37
CA ARG A 272 16.80 1.76 1.84
C ARG A 272 18.18 1.50 1.25
N SER A 273 18.57 0.23 1.14
CA SER A 273 19.86 -0.16 0.56
C SER A 273 19.92 0.14 -0.93
N ALA A 274 18.84 -0.14 -1.67
CA ALA A 274 18.69 0.19 -3.07
C ALA A 274 18.74 1.70 -3.33
N PHE A 275 17.96 2.48 -2.57
CA PHE A 275 17.95 3.94 -2.63
C PHE A 275 19.35 4.53 -2.43
N LYS A 276 20.08 4.07 -1.40
CA LYS A 276 21.48 4.46 -1.16
C LYS A 276 22.40 4.04 -2.30
N ALA A 277 22.20 2.87 -2.89
CA ALA A 277 22.99 2.40 -4.02
C ALA A 277 22.81 3.29 -5.25
N TYR A 278 21.56 3.60 -5.62
CA TYR A 278 21.25 4.49 -6.73
C TYR A 278 21.84 5.88 -6.54
N ARG A 279 21.78 6.44 -5.32
CA ARG A 279 22.32 7.76 -5.02
C ARG A 279 23.81 7.78 -4.70
N SER A 280 24.52 6.65 -4.79
CA SER A 280 25.94 6.58 -4.46
C SER A 280 26.85 7.31 -5.45
N SER A 281 26.36 7.58 -6.67
CA SER A 281 27.06 8.34 -7.71
C SER A 281 26.06 9.14 -8.54
N ALA A 282 25.98 10.44 -8.28
CA ALA A 282 25.04 11.34 -8.95
C ALA A 282 25.18 11.29 -10.48
N THR A 283 26.41 11.33 -11.00
CA THR A 283 26.66 11.28 -12.45
C THR A 283 26.17 9.98 -13.09
N ARG A 284 26.46 8.83 -12.47
CA ARG A 284 26.04 7.53 -13.01
C ARG A 284 24.54 7.33 -12.93
N PHE A 285 23.93 7.81 -11.85
CA PHE A 285 22.49 7.75 -11.70
C PHE A 285 21.77 8.64 -12.72
N GLN A 286 22.26 9.86 -12.95
CA GLN A 286 21.81 10.74 -14.02
C GLN A 286 21.94 10.10 -15.41
N GLU A 287 23.06 9.43 -15.70
CA GLU A 287 23.22 8.67 -16.95
C GLU A 287 22.18 7.53 -17.06
N LEU A 288 21.89 6.83 -15.96
CA LEU A 288 20.95 5.72 -15.92
C LEU A 288 19.50 6.18 -16.14
N ILE A 289 19.03 7.20 -15.40
CA ILE A 289 17.62 7.66 -15.48
C ILE A 289 17.29 8.35 -16.81
N ASN A 290 18.32 8.82 -17.52
CA ASN A 290 18.20 9.38 -18.87
C ASN A 290 18.42 8.33 -19.98
N ASP A 291 18.68 7.05 -19.66
CA ASP A 291 18.77 5.98 -20.67
C ASP A 291 17.36 5.59 -21.14
N GLU A 292 17.06 5.84 -22.42
CA GLU A 292 15.77 5.52 -23.05
C GLU A 292 15.41 4.03 -22.91
N HIS A 293 16.39 3.13 -22.87
CA HIS A 293 16.14 1.70 -22.68
C HIS A 293 15.64 1.39 -21.28
N LEU A 294 16.12 2.12 -20.26
CA LEU A 294 15.61 1.93 -18.90
C LEU A 294 14.16 2.39 -18.82
N GLN A 295 13.85 3.56 -19.37
CA GLN A 295 12.48 4.09 -19.35
C GLN A 295 11.50 3.17 -20.06
N ALA A 296 11.87 2.66 -21.24
CA ALA A 296 11.09 1.65 -21.96
C ALA A 296 10.98 0.33 -21.18
N ASP A 297 12.07 -0.13 -20.55
CA ASP A 297 12.07 -1.35 -19.76
C ASP A 297 11.25 -1.25 -18.49
N LEU A 298 11.27 -0.12 -17.78
CA LEU A 298 10.46 0.09 -16.58
C LEU A 298 8.98 0.25 -16.93
N THR A 299 8.69 0.85 -18.07
CA THR A 299 7.34 0.92 -18.64
C THR A 299 6.78 -0.48 -18.91
N ASP A 300 7.54 -1.31 -19.64
CA ASP A 300 7.16 -2.70 -19.94
C ASP A 300 7.12 -3.56 -18.67
N ALA A 301 8.16 -3.45 -17.83
CA ALA A 301 8.25 -4.20 -16.59
C ALA A 301 7.16 -3.80 -15.62
N ASN A 302 6.75 -2.52 -15.56
CA ASN A 302 5.65 -2.06 -14.71
C ASN A 302 4.42 -2.92 -14.87
N ALA A 303 4.04 -3.28 -16.11
CA ALA A 303 2.94 -4.19 -16.41
C ALA A 303 3.06 -5.57 -15.72
N HIS A 304 4.28 -6.00 -15.40
CA HIS A 304 4.58 -7.24 -14.69
C HIS A 304 4.80 -7.05 -13.17
N VAL A 305 5.30 -5.89 -12.73
CA VAL A 305 5.62 -5.62 -11.31
C VAL A 305 4.39 -5.67 -10.44
N MET A 306 3.27 -5.10 -10.86
CA MET A 306 2.13 -5.04 -9.95
C MET A 306 1.27 -6.29 -10.01
N SER A 307 1.60 -7.31 -10.82
CA SER A 307 0.63 -8.34 -11.21
C SER A 307 0.02 -9.01 -9.98
N GLY A 308 -1.21 -8.59 -9.66
CA GLY A 308 -2.03 -9.17 -8.62
C GLY A 308 -2.18 -10.65 -8.88
N SER A 309 -2.11 -11.10 -10.14
CA SER A 309 -2.08 -12.50 -10.56
C SER A 309 -0.90 -13.28 -9.99
N LEU A 310 0.29 -12.68 -9.89
CA LEU A 310 1.46 -13.36 -9.34
C LEU A 310 1.34 -13.53 -7.82
N ILE A 311 0.91 -12.47 -7.12
CA ILE A 311 0.64 -12.53 -5.68
C ILE A 311 -0.52 -13.50 -5.43
N ALA A 312 -1.61 -13.38 -6.18
CA ALA A 312 -2.79 -14.26 -6.16
C ALA A 312 -2.40 -15.73 -6.36
N ALA A 313 -1.63 -16.05 -7.40
CA ALA A 313 -1.17 -17.40 -7.66
C ALA A 313 -0.27 -17.93 -6.54
N THR A 314 0.59 -17.08 -5.99
CA THR A 314 1.50 -17.45 -4.90
C THR A 314 0.76 -17.69 -3.58
N LEU A 315 -0.20 -16.83 -3.24
CA LEU A 315 -1.13 -17.04 -2.12
C LEU A 315 -2.01 -18.27 -2.34
N GLY A 316 -2.46 -18.49 -3.58
CA GLY A 316 -3.25 -19.64 -4.01
C GLY A 316 -2.52 -20.97 -3.77
N ALA A 317 -1.30 -21.05 -4.30
CA ALA A 317 -0.44 -22.22 -4.16
C ALA A 317 0.09 -22.44 -2.74
N ALA A 318 0.22 -21.38 -1.93
CA ALA A 318 0.48 -21.51 -0.50
C ALA A 318 -0.63 -22.28 0.22
N ALA A 319 -1.86 -22.23 -0.30
CA ALA A 319 -3.01 -22.86 0.32
C ALA A 319 -3.32 -24.27 -0.21
N LEU A 320 -3.03 -24.58 -1.49
CA LEU A 320 -3.30 -25.89 -2.10
C LEU A 320 -2.14 -26.31 -3.03
N PRO A 321 -1.05 -26.90 -2.49
CA PRO A 321 0.08 -27.29 -3.32
C PRO A 321 -0.21 -28.59 -4.09
N ASP A 322 -0.52 -28.49 -5.38
CA ASP A 322 -0.43 -29.62 -6.33
C ASP A 322 0.72 -29.42 -7.34
N HIS A 323 1.01 -30.47 -8.12
CA HIS A 323 2.09 -30.43 -9.09
C HIS A 323 1.88 -29.39 -10.22
N ALA A 324 0.63 -29.17 -10.66
CA ALA A 324 0.34 -28.20 -11.71
C ALA A 324 0.61 -26.78 -11.19
N HIS A 325 0.17 -26.48 -9.97
CA HIS A 325 0.42 -25.21 -9.29
C HIS A 325 1.92 -24.96 -9.10
N ILE A 326 2.71 -25.96 -8.69
CA ILE A 326 4.17 -25.82 -8.53
C ILE A 326 4.85 -25.45 -9.86
N THR A 327 4.52 -26.14 -10.96
CA THR A 327 5.08 -25.81 -12.28
C THR A 327 4.69 -24.40 -12.70
N SER A 328 3.41 -24.03 -12.57
CA SER A 328 2.93 -22.69 -12.90
C SER A 328 3.60 -21.61 -12.05
N LEU A 329 3.82 -21.86 -10.75
CA LEU A 329 4.57 -20.94 -9.88
C LEU A 329 6.00 -20.74 -10.35
N LEU A 330 6.70 -21.83 -10.70
CA LEU A 330 8.09 -21.75 -11.19
C LEU A 330 8.18 -20.97 -12.50
N ASP A 331 7.24 -21.18 -13.42
CA ASP A 331 7.15 -20.42 -14.68
C ASP A 331 6.85 -18.93 -14.47
N LEU A 332 5.93 -18.63 -13.56
CA LEU A 332 5.59 -17.27 -13.15
C LEU A 332 6.80 -16.57 -12.52
N ALA A 333 7.52 -17.25 -11.62
CA ALA A 333 8.73 -16.75 -10.99
C ALA A 333 9.81 -16.38 -12.00
N ARG A 334 10.07 -17.29 -12.94
CA ARG A 334 11.02 -17.05 -14.03
C ARG A 334 10.62 -15.83 -14.85
N THR A 335 9.35 -15.73 -15.20
CA THR A 335 8.83 -14.59 -15.99
C THR A 335 9.04 -13.28 -15.25
N PHE A 336 8.75 -13.26 -13.95
CA PHE A 336 8.95 -12.09 -13.09
C PHE A 336 10.43 -11.69 -12.94
N ILE A 337 11.31 -12.66 -12.70
CA ILE A 337 12.74 -12.42 -12.53
C ILE A 337 13.40 -12.00 -13.86
N GLU A 338 13.07 -12.64 -14.98
CA GLU A 338 13.65 -12.31 -16.29
C GLU A 338 13.10 -10.98 -16.85
N SER A 339 11.93 -10.54 -16.40
CA SER A 339 11.41 -9.20 -16.63
C SER A 339 12.00 -8.20 -15.62
N LEU A 340 11.23 -7.73 -14.63
CA LEU A 340 11.66 -6.65 -13.74
C LEU A 340 12.94 -6.99 -12.98
N GLY A 341 13.06 -8.21 -12.43
CA GLY A 341 14.20 -8.57 -11.59
C GLY A 341 15.54 -8.34 -12.29
N LYS A 342 15.64 -8.77 -13.55
CA LYS A 342 16.81 -8.57 -14.40
C LYS A 342 17.07 -7.09 -14.69
N ARG A 343 16.03 -6.30 -14.99
CA ARG A 343 16.16 -4.86 -15.23
C ARG A 343 16.70 -4.13 -14.00
N ILE A 344 16.19 -4.47 -12.82
CA ILE A 344 16.63 -3.92 -11.54
C ILE A 344 18.09 -4.28 -11.24
N VAL A 345 18.47 -5.55 -11.41
CA VAL A 345 19.86 -6.01 -11.23
C VAL A 345 20.80 -5.28 -12.20
N ALA A 346 20.39 -5.14 -13.46
CA ALA A 346 21.16 -4.39 -14.46
C ALA A 346 21.30 -2.91 -14.11
N ALA A 347 20.23 -2.26 -13.64
CA ALA A 347 20.22 -0.85 -13.22
C ALA A 347 21.13 -0.61 -12.01
N LEU A 348 21.04 -1.44 -10.97
CA LEU A 348 21.95 -1.35 -9.81
C LEU A 348 23.40 -1.58 -10.21
N HIS A 349 23.66 -2.58 -11.04
CA HIS A 349 25.01 -2.86 -11.50
C HIS A 349 25.56 -1.75 -12.41
N ALA A 350 24.71 -1.06 -13.19
CA ALA A 350 25.09 0.09 -14.00
C ALA A 350 25.57 1.25 -13.12
N VAL A 351 24.87 1.55 -12.03
CA VAL A 351 25.26 2.66 -11.13
C VAL A 351 26.50 2.33 -10.31
N GLN A 352 26.68 1.05 -9.94
CA GLN A 352 27.84 0.58 -9.18
C GLN A 352 29.12 0.46 -10.01
N THR A 353 29.02 0.42 -11.34
CA THR A 353 30.16 0.17 -12.23
C THR A 353 30.28 1.22 -13.34
N ASN A 354 31.27 1.08 -14.21
CA ASN A 354 31.43 1.94 -15.39
C ASN A 354 30.71 1.38 -16.64
N LYS A 355 29.84 0.39 -16.48
CA LYS A 355 29.13 -0.26 -17.60
C LYS A 355 27.80 0.44 -17.85
N ARG A 356 27.43 0.58 -19.12
CA ARG A 356 26.14 1.17 -19.51
C ARG A 356 24.98 0.20 -19.27
N TYR A 357 23.82 0.73 -18.90
CA TYR A 357 22.61 -0.05 -18.70
C TYR A 357 22.22 -0.87 -19.93
N SER A 358 22.22 -0.24 -21.11
CA SER A 358 21.96 -0.90 -22.40
C SER A 358 22.83 -2.14 -22.67
N GLN A 359 24.07 -2.19 -22.18
CA GLN A 359 24.93 -3.37 -22.31
C GLN A 359 24.65 -4.44 -21.26
N LEU A 360 24.20 -4.04 -20.08
CA LEU A 360 23.92 -4.95 -18.97
C LEU A 360 22.57 -5.66 -19.13
N ARG A 361 21.57 -4.96 -19.66
CA ARG A 361 20.23 -5.50 -19.89
C ARG A 361 20.21 -6.69 -20.87
N GLU A 362 21.17 -6.76 -21.79
CA GLU A 362 21.32 -7.83 -22.77
C GLU A 362 22.03 -9.08 -22.21
N ARG A 363 22.76 -8.94 -21.09
CA ARG A 363 23.49 -10.06 -20.48
C ARG A 363 22.52 -11.01 -19.76
N GLU A 364 22.92 -12.27 -19.66
CA GLU A 364 22.18 -13.26 -18.87
C GLU A 364 22.21 -12.94 -17.38
N LEU A 365 21.08 -13.13 -16.70
CA LEU A 365 20.95 -12.86 -15.26
C LEU A 365 21.99 -13.64 -14.44
N SER A 366 22.25 -14.89 -14.80
CA SER A 366 23.25 -15.76 -14.17
C SER A 366 24.67 -15.20 -14.18
N LYS A 367 24.97 -14.27 -15.09
CA LYS A 367 26.27 -13.59 -15.19
C LYS A 367 26.29 -12.25 -14.45
N ILE A 368 25.20 -11.50 -14.46
CA ILE A 368 25.15 -10.16 -13.86
C ILE A 368 24.84 -10.19 -12.37
N LEU A 369 23.99 -11.12 -11.90
CA LEU A 369 23.53 -11.15 -10.51
C LEU A 369 24.69 -11.44 -9.53
N PRO A 370 25.56 -12.46 -9.74
CA PRO A 370 26.69 -12.69 -8.84
C PRO A 370 27.66 -11.49 -8.83
N ALA A 371 27.87 -10.85 -9.98
CA ALA A 371 28.73 -9.67 -10.08
C ALA A 371 28.14 -8.44 -9.36
N ALA A 372 26.82 -8.28 -9.37
CA ALA A 372 26.13 -7.22 -8.65
C ALA A 372 26.10 -7.49 -7.13
N GLN A 373 25.90 -8.74 -6.72
CA GLN A 373 25.92 -9.16 -5.30
C GLN A 373 27.29 -9.02 -4.64
N GLN A 374 28.38 -9.08 -5.41
CA GLN A 374 29.74 -8.81 -4.91
C GLN A 374 30.04 -7.31 -4.77
N GLY A 375 29.14 -6.43 -5.23
CA GLY A 375 29.28 -4.99 -5.13
C GLY A 375 29.02 -4.44 -3.72
N ARG A 376 29.28 -3.13 -3.54
CA ARG A 376 29.14 -2.42 -2.25
C ARG A 376 27.72 -2.48 -1.64
N TYR A 377 26.71 -2.70 -2.46
CA TYR A 377 25.30 -2.79 -2.04
C TYR A 377 24.69 -4.13 -2.46
N GLY A 378 25.50 -5.21 -2.41
CA GLY A 378 25.04 -6.56 -2.70
C GLY A 378 23.87 -7.01 -1.84
N ASP A 379 23.79 -6.48 -0.60
CA ASP A 379 22.69 -6.74 0.34
C ASP A 379 21.32 -6.34 -0.23
N ALA A 380 21.26 -5.35 -1.12
CA ALA A 380 20.01 -4.96 -1.79
C ALA A 380 19.50 -6.07 -2.73
N LEU A 381 20.34 -7.03 -3.11
CA LEU A 381 20.00 -8.15 -3.99
C LEU A 381 19.95 -9.49 -3.22
N THR A 382 20.05 -9.46 -1.89
CA THR A 382 19.99 -10.64 -1.03
C THR A 382 18.55 -11.15 -0.99
N GLY A 383 18.31 -12.32 -1.58
CA GLY A 383 17.00 -12.97 -1.71
C GLY A 383 16.73 -13.47 -3.13
N LEU A 384 17.43 -12.92 -4.14
CA LEU A 384 17.40 -13.45 -5.51
C LEU A 384 18.14 -14.78 -5.62
N ASN A 385 17.47 -15.84 -6.07
CA ASN A 385 17.96 -17.20 -6.07
C ASN A 385 18.11 -17.77 -7.50
N LEU A 386 19.34 -17.81 -8.00
CA LEU A 386 19.65 -18.38 -9.33
C LEU A 386 19.24 -19.86 -9.47
N ALA A 387 19.23 -20.64 -8.39
CA ALA A 387 18.84 -22.05 -8.47
C ALA A 387 17.37 -22.19 -8.86
N LEU A 388 16.50 -21.32 -8.34
CA LEU A 388 15.08 -21.32 -8.63
C LEU A 388 14.80 -20.94 -10.08
N ARG A 389 15.44 -19.86 -10.54
CA ARG A 389 15.42 -19.43 -11.94
C ARG A 389 15.89 -20.54 -12.89
N ASN A 390 17.02 -21.17 -12.59
CA ASN A 390 17.61 -22.19 -13.46
C ASN A 390 16.74 -23.45 -13.53
N ALA A 391 16.18 -23.88 -12.40
CA ALA A 391 15.26 -25.01 -12.35
C ALA A 391 14.04 -24.78 -13.24
N SER A 392 13.43 -23.59 -13.21
CA SER A 392 12.33 -23.25 -14.13
C SER A 392 12.80 -23.18 -15.59
N ALA A 393 13.91 -22.47 -15.88
CA ALA A 393 14.37 -22.23 -17.24
C ALA A 393 14.72 -23.52 -18.02
N HIS A 394 15.18 -24.55 -17.31
CA HIS A 394 15.57 -25.83 -17.89
C HIS A 394 14.59 -26.97 -17.62
N GLN A 395 13.49 -26.70 -16.89
CA GLN A 395 12.61 -27.74 -16.34
C GLN A 395 13.37 -28.78 -15.50
N ASP A 396 14.48 -28.34 -14.87
CA ASP A 396 15.39 -29.15 -14.08
C ASP A 396 14.90 -29.23 -12.62
N PHE A 397 13.67 -29.74 -12.43
CA PHE A 397 13.13 -30.04 -11.12
C PHE A 397 12.32 -31.33 -11.13
N SER A 398 12.20 -31.96 -9.97
CA SER A 398 11.32 -33.10 -9.77
C SER A 398 10.54 -32.96 -8.48
N VAL A 399 9.32 -33.49 -8.48
CA VAL A 399 8.47 -33.57 -7.28
C VAL A 399 8.46 -35.03 -6.83
N SER A 400 9.00 -35.31 -5.65
CA SER A 400 9.09 -36.66 -5.07
C SER A 400 8.95 -36.57 -3.56
N ASP A 401 8.16 -37.46 -2.97
CA ASP A 401 7.94 -37.56 -1.52
C ASP A 401 7.47 -36.24 -0.86
N GLY A 402 6.59 -35.50 -1.54
CA GLY A 402 6.11 -34.20 -1.06
C GLY A 402 7.18 -33.10 -1.03
N LYS A 403 8.33 -33.33 -1.67
CA LYS A 403 9.43 -32.37 -1.80
C LYS A 403 9.68 -32.04 -3.26
N ILE A 404 10.06 -30.80 -3.48
CA ILE A 404 10.52 -30.26 -4.75
C ILE A 404 12.05 -30.32 -4.71
N VAL A 405 12.63 -31.10 -5.61
CA VAL A 405 14.07 -31.20 -5.78
C VAL A 405 14.44 -30.32 -6.96
N LEU A 406 15.10 -29.21 -6.69
CA LEU A 406 15.72 -28.39 -7.73
C LEU A 406 17.02 -29.11 -8.14
N ALA A 407 16.99 -29.75 -9.30
CA ALA A 407 18.14 -30.45 -9.83
C ALA A 407 19.18 -29.42 -10.28
N PRO A 408 20.48 -29.71 -10.13
CA PRO A 408 21.42 -28.61 -10.11
C PRO A 408 22.09 -28.32 -11.45
N ALA A 409 22.38 -27.04 -11.63
CA ALA A 409 23.66 -26.56 -12.17
C ALA A 409 24.79 -26.47 -11.09
N SER A 410 24.57 -26.99 -9.86
CA SER A 410 25.44 -26.89 -8.66
C SER A 410 25.72 -28.27 -7.98
N PRO A 411 26.85 -28.54 -7.32
CA PRO A 411 27.18 -29.90 -6.84
C PRO A 411 26.24 -30.52 -5.77
N ARG A 412 25.24 -29.80 -5.23
CA ARG A 412 24.25 -30.34 -4.27
C ARG A 412 22.82 -29.94 -4.66
N PRO A 413 21.87 -30.90 -4.80
CA PRO A 413 20.48 -30.59 -5.07
C PRO A 413 19.81 -29.88 -3.89
N VAL A 414 19.07 -28.83 -4.19
CA VAL A 414 18.26 -28.10 -3.20
C VAL A 414 16.92 -28.81 -3.09
N ARG A 415 16.53 -29.19 -1.87
CA ARG A 415 15.27 -29.86 -1.59
C ARG A 415 14.39 -28.93 -0.78
N LEU A 416 13.20 -28.63 -1.29
CA LEU A 416 12.25 -27.69 -0.72
C LEU A 416 10.91 -28.38 -0.50
N THR A 417 10.21 -28.01 0.56
CA THR A 417 8.76 -28.21 0.68
C THR A 417 8.01 -27.16 -0.17
N PRO A 418 6.72 -27.36 -0.49
CA PRO A 418 5.93 -26.34 -1.19
C PRO A 418 5.92 -24.99 -0.46
N SER A 419 5.82 -24.99 0.88
CA SER A 419 5.86 -23.77 1.71
C SER A 419 7.21 -23.05 1.60
N GLU A 420 8.32 -23.78 1.60
CA GLU A 420 9.66 -23.19 1.38
C GLU A 420 9.85 -22.65 -0.04
N LEU A 421 9.26 -23.30 -1.06
CA LEU A 421 9.25 -22.77 -2.43
C LEU A 421 8.49 -21.44 -2.48
N VAL A 422 7.29 -21.39 -1.89
CA VAL A 422 6.48 -20.16 -1.83
C VAL A 422 7.20 -19.04 -1.09
N ASP A 423 7.82 -19.33 0.06
CA ASP A 423 8.59 -18.33 0.81
C ASP A 423 9.77 -17.79 0.00
N LEU A 424 10.50 -18.65 -0.72
CA LEU A 424 11.59 -18.22 -1.61
C LEU A 424 11.07 -17.31 -2.73
N LEU A 425 9.93 -17.66 -3.35
CA LEU A 425 9.31 -16.85 -4.40
C LEU A 425 8.89 -15.48 -3.89
N LEU A 426 8.20 -15.43 -2.75
CA LEU A 426 7.80 -14.17 -2.12
C LEU A 426 9.03 -13.37 -1.68
N SER A 427 10.12 -14.01 -1.27
CA SER A 427 11.38 -13.32 -0.98
C SER A 427 12.01 -12.69 -2.23
N GLU A 428 11.93 -13.33 -3.40
CA GLU A 428 12.41 -12.74 -4.65
C GLU A 428 11.56 -11.54 -5.07
N MET A 429 10.23 -11.66 -4.96
CA MET A 429 9.29 -10.56 -5.22
C MET A 429 9.52 -9.38 -4.28
N GLU A 430 9.68 -9.64 -2.98
CA GLU A 430 10.00 -8.65 -1.96
C GLU A 430 11.23 -7.84 -2.33
N VAL A 431 12.32 -8.50 -2.70
CA VAL A 431 13.57 -7.84 -3.08
C VAL A 431 13.37 -6.99 -4.32
N VAL A 432 12.72 -7.53 -5.35
CA VAL A 432 12.51 -6.81 -6.62
C VAL A 432 11.64 -5.57 -6.41
N TYR A 433 10.54 -5.67 -5.65
CA TYR A 433 9.67 -4.53 -5.35
C TYR A 433 10.36 -3.49 -4.48
N ALA A 434 11.11 -3.93 -3.45
CA ALA A 434 11.85 -3.03 -2.57
C ALA A 434 12.88 -2.20 -3.37
N ASN A 435 13.62 -2.84 -4.28
CA ASN A 435 14.56 -2.15 -5.15
C ASN A 435 13.86 -1.20 -6.13
N TYR A 436 12.69 -1.58 -6.63
CA TYR A 436 11.91 -0.74 -7.53
C TYR A 436 11.42 0.54 -6.82
N ILE A 437 10.88 0.46 -5.60
CA ILE A 437 10.56 1.66 -4.80
C ILE A 437 11.83 2.50 -4.57
N GLY A 438 12.95 1.86 -4.22
CA GLY A 438 14.22 2.56 -4.04
C GLY A 438 14.67 3.33 -5.28
N LEU A 439 14.46 2.78 -6.48
CA LEU A 439 14.74 3.43 -7.76
C LEU A 439 13.80 4.63 -8.00
N LEU A 440 12.50 4.44 -7.81
CA LEU A 440 11.50 5.50 -7.99
C LEU A 440 11.76 6.69 -7.05
N ALA A 441 12.01 6.42 -5.77
CA ALA A 441 12.32 7.45 -4.79
C ALA A 441 13.64 8.18 -5.12
N ALA A 442 14.67 7.45 -5.58
CA ALA A 442 15.92 8.07 -6.01
C ALA A 442 15.72 8.97 -7.24
N ALA A 443 14.93 8.53 -8.23
CA ALA A 443 14.65 9.32 -9.43
C ALA A 443 13.83 10.58 -9.12
N ALA A 444 12.84 10.47 -8.23
CA ALA A 444 12.06 11.60 -7.77
C ALA A 444 12.89 12.63 -6.98
N CYS A 445 13.97 12.22 -6.28
CA CYS A 445 14.94 13.17 -5.71
C CYS A 445 15.70 13.97 -6.79
N GLU A 446 15.88 13.40 -7.98
CA GLU A 446 16.52 14.04 -9.14
C GLU A 446 15.51 14.74 -10.07
N GLN A 447 14.27 14.88 -9.63
CA GLN A 447 13.17 15.47 -10.39
C GLN A 447 12.83 14.74 -11.70
N VAL A 448 13.16 13.44 -11.77
CA VAL A 448 12.84 12.59 -12.90
C VAL A 448 11.66 11.71 -12.54
N ASN A 449 10.60 11.82 -13.35
CA ASN A 449 9.43 10.97 -13.22
C ASN A 449 9.63 9.66 -14.01
N LEU A 450 9.89 8.56 -13.29
CA LEU A 450 9.92 7.20 -13.84
C LEU A 450 8.59 6.44 -13.63
N PHE A 451 7.57 7.10 -13.09
CA PHE A 451 6.24 6.53 -12.90
C PHE A 451 5.55 6.35 -14.25
N ASP A 452 5.01 5.16 -14.50
CA ASP A 452 4.05 4.95 -15.58
C ASP A 452 2.62 4.97 -14.97
N PRO A 453 1.79 5.97 -15.32
CA PRO A 453 0.39 6.04 -14.87
C PRO A 453 -0.48 4.87 -15.34
N ARG A 454 0.00 4.06 -16.30
CA ARG A 454 -0.63 2.78 -16.66
C ARG A 454 -0.42 1.68 -15.63
N GLY A 455 0.37 1.93 -14.57
CA GLY A 455 0.76 1.00 -13.52
C GLY A 455 -0.38 0.34 -12.71
N LEU A 456 -1.64 0.57 -13.05
CA LEU A 456 -2.79 -0.19 -12.53
C LEU A 456 -3.16 -1.39 -13.40
N GLY A 457 -3.04 -1.31 -14.74
CA GLY A 457 -3.17 -2.49 -15.61
C GLY A 457 -2.09 -3.54 -15.30
N ALA A 458 -0.98 -3.06 -14.75
CA ALA A 458 0.05 -3.88 -14.16
C ALA A 458 -0.41 -4.81 -13.04
N LEU A 459 -1.55 -4.53 -12.37
CA LEU A 459 -2.12 -5.41 -11.34
C LEU A 459 -2.70 -6.71 -11.93
N GLY A 460 -2.47 -7.00 -13.22
CA GLY A 460 -3.08 -8.14 -13.91
C GLY A 460 -4.57 -7.92 -14.18
N LEU A 461 -5.02 -6.68 -14.08
CA LEU A 461 -6.36 -6.24 -14.40
C LEU A 461 -6.47 -6.09 -15.91
N SER A 462 -7.56 -6.60 -16.48
CA SER A 462 -8.00 -6.19 -17.81
C SER A 462 -8.21 -4.67 -17.86
N GLU A 463 -8.29 -4.10 -19.07
CA GLU A 463 -8.55 -2.66 -19.25
C GLU A 463 -9.86 -2.22 -18.57
N SER A 464 -10.92 -3.04 -18.68
CA SER A 464 -12.20 -2.80 -18.00
C SER A 464 -12.08 -2.82 -16.48
N GLU A 465 -11.32 -3.77 -15.93
CA GLU A 465 -11.08 -3.87 -14.49
C GLU A 465 -10.23 -2.71 -13.99
N SER A 466 -9.23 -2.28 -14.76
CA SER A 466 -8.37 -1.13 -14.44
C SER A 466 -9.17 0.18 -14.41
N ILE A 467 -10.02 0.40 -15.42
CA ILE A 467 -10.91 1.58 -15.45
C ILE A 467 -11.88 1.54 -14.28
N SER A 468 -12.53 0.38 -14.04
CA SER A 468 -13.48 0.24 -12.93
C SER A 468 -12.83 0.50 -11.59
N PHE A 469 -11.61 -0.02 -11.39
CA PHE A 469 -10.80 0.19 -10.19
C PHE A 469 -10.45 1.67 -10.00
N ILE A 470 -9.99 2.37 -11.04
CA ILE A 470 -9.70 3.80 -10.97
C ILE A 470 -10.97 4.59 -10.64
N LEU A 471 -12.10 4.28 -11.27
CA LEU A 471 -13.34 4.99 -11.00
C LEU A 471 -13.84 4.76 -9.57
N GLN A 472 -13.68 3.55 -9.03
CA GLN A 472 -14.00 3.25 -7.63
C GLN A 472 -13.12 4.03 -6.64
N LEU A 473 -11.84 4.27 -6.95
CA LEU A 473 -10.98 5.16 -6.16
C LEU A 473 -11.58 6.57 -6.03
N TRP A 474 -12.34 7.00 -7.04
CA TRP A 474 -13.02 8.28 -7.04
C TRP A 474 -14.48 8.20 -6.57
N GLU A 475 -14.84 7.13 -5.85
CA GLU A 475 -16.19 6.87 -5.32
C GLU A 475 -17.29 6.69 -6.38
N TRP A 476 -16.91 6.19 -7.57
CA TRP A 476 -17.89 5.76 -8.57
C TRP A 476 -18.14 4.26 -8.45
N ASP A 477 -19.38 3.89 -8.15
CA ASP A 477 -19.81 2.49 -8.17
C ASP A 477 -20.21 2.10 -9.60
N VAL A 478 -19.23 1.56 -10.35
CA VAL A 478 -19.39 1.19 -11.76
C VAL A 478 -20.27 -0.04 -11.89
N THR A 479 -21.45 0.12 -12.49
CA THR A 479 -22.44 -0.94 -12.70
C THR A 479 -22.30 -1.62 -14.05
N ALA A 480 -21.75 -0.93 -15.06
CA ALA A 480 -21.46 -1.50 -16.36
C ALA A 480 -20.31 -0.77 -17.05
N LEU A 481 -19.48 -1.51 -17.78
CA LEU A 481 -18.41 -0.96 -18.61
C LEU A 481 -18.30 -1.79 -19.89
N ASN A 482 -18.42 -1.13 -21.04
CA ASN A 482 -18.43 -1.79 -22.35
C ASN A 482 -17.55 -1.05 -23.36
N PHE A 483 -16.74 -1.82 -24.09
CA PHE A 483 -16.01 -1.34 -25.27
C PHE A 483 -16.77 -1.74 -26.54
N ASP A 484 -17.11 -0.76 -27.38
CA ASP A 484 -17.71 -0.98 -28.70
C ASP A 484 -16.87 -0.26 -29.75
N ASN A 485 -16.00 -0.99 -30.46
CA ASN A 485 -15.09 -0.57 -31.54
C ASN A 485 -14.37 0.79 -31.33
N ARG A 486 -15.11 1.90 -31.37
CA ARG A 486 -14.65 3.30 -31.21
C ARG A 486 -15.22 4.03 -29.99
N THR A 487 -16.02 3.38 -29.15
CA THR A 487 -16.71 3.99 -28.01
C THR A 487 -16.47 3.19 -26.72
N LEU A 488 -16.12 3.89 -25.64
CA LEU A 488 -16.19 3.35 -24.27
C LEU A 488 -17.49 3.83 -23.62
N SER A 489 -18.31 2.91 -23.12
CA SER A 489 -19.53 3.22 -22.37
C SER A 489 -19.38 2.80 -20.91
N ILE A 490 -19.67 3.71 -19.99
CA ILE A 490 -19.54 3.54 -18.54
C ILE A 490 -20.89 3.88 -17.90
N GLU A 491 -21.39 3.01 -17.05
CA GLU A 491 -22.55 3.27 -16.19
C GLU A 491 -22.09 3.19 -14.74
N ALA A 492 -22.39 4.22 -13.95
CA ALA A 492 -21.97 4.27 -12.55
C ALA A 492 -22.99 4.99 -11.65
N VAL A 493 -22.99 4.63 -10.37
CA VAL A 493 -23.67 5.36 -9.30
C VAL A 493 -22.65 6.21 -8.57
N VAL A 494 -23.00 7.48 -8.29
CA VAL A 494 -22.10 8.44 -7.63
C VAL A 494 -22.80 9.14 -6.49
N ASN A 495 -22.05 9.46 -5.43
CA ASN A 495 -22.52 10.28 -4.32
C ASN A 495 -22.56 11.77 -4.69
N ASP A 496 -23.29 12.57 -3.90
CA ASP A 496 -23.28 14.02 -4.04
C ASP A 496 -21.87 14.57 -3.72
N GLY A 497 -21.37 15.49 -4.55
CA GLY A 497 -20.06 16.12 -4.37
C GLY A 497 -18.88 15.38 -5.04
N VAL A 498 -19.12 14.24 -5.69
CA VAL A 498 -18.07 13.50 -6.40
C VAL A 498 -17.59 14.24 -7.65
N GLN A 499 -16.27 14.29 -7.83
CA GLN A 499 -15.63 14.91 -8.98
C GLN A 499 -15.84 14.08 -10.25
N ILE A 500 -16.12 14.74 -11.38
CA ILE A 500 -16.48 14.04 -12.62
C ILE A 500 -15.32 13.93 -13.61
N PHE A 501 -14.62 15.04 -13.87
CA PHE A 501 -13.60 15.09 -14.91
C PHE A 501 -12.21 14.64 -14.45
N LEU A 502 -11.91 14.67 -13.15
CA LEU A 502 -10.64 14.15 -12.61
C LEU A 502 -10.50 12.62 -12.71
N PRO A 503 -11.54 11.81 -12.41
CA PRO A 503 -11.52 10.38 -12.71
C PRO A 503 -11.31 10.11 -14.21
N LEU A 504 -12.00 10.87 -15.07
CA LEU A 504 -11.86 10.75 -16.52
C LEU A 504 -10.46 11.13 -17.00
N ALA A 505 -9.86 12.18 -16.43
CA ALA A 505 -8.47 12.56 -16.69
C ALA A 505 -7.47 11.46 -16.35
N SER A 506 -7.81 10.63 -15.36
CA SER A 506 -6.96 9.54 -14.88
C SER A 506 -7.06 8.29 -15.76
N ILE A 507 -8.21 8.04 -16.41
CA ILE A 507 -8.42 6.86 -17.26
C ILE A 507 -8.13 7.13 -18.74
N VAL A 508 -8.57 8.28 -19.26
CA VAL A 508 -8.65 8.50 -20.72
C VAL A 508 -7.29 8.48 -21.41
N PRO A 509 -6.23 9.12 -20.89
CA PRO A 509 -4.93 9.12 -21.55
C PRO A 509 -4.15 7.80 -21.40
N HIS A 510 -4.58 6.89 -20.52
CA HIS A 510 -3.75 5.80 -20.03
C HIS A 510 -4.33 4.40 -20.22
N GLN A 511 -5.64 4.27 -20.00
CA GLN A 511 -6.31 2.98 -19.92
C GLN A 511 -7.24 2.72 -21.10
N ILE A 512 -7.48 3.76 -21.91
CA ILE A 512 -8.35 3.66 -23.08
C ILE A 512 -7.50 3.29 -24.30
N PRO A 513 -7.84 2.20 -25.03
CA PRO A 513 -7.14 1.84 -26.26
C PRO A 513 -7.20 2.94 -27.32
N ASP A 514 -6.16 3.04 -28.14
CA ASP A 514 -6.06 4.01 -29.25
C ASP A 514 -7.23 3.90 -30.27
N SER A 515 -7.92 2.75 -30.30
CA SER A 515 -9.09 2.55 -31.16
C SER A 515 -10.33 3.31 -30.70
N ILE A 516 -10.40 3.71 -29.43
CA ILE A 516 -11.55 4.41 -28.84
C ILE A 516 -11.40 5.92 -29.04
N GLU A 517 -12.45 6.53 -29.57
CA GLU A 517 -12.47 7.96 -29.90
C GLU A 517 -13.46 8.76 -29.06
N GLU A 518 -14.45 8.08 -28.49
CA GLU A 518 -15.55 8.68 -27.74
C GLU A 518 -15.78 7.93 -26.42
N VAL A 519 -16.05 8.67 -25.35
CA VAL A 519 -16.43 8.14 -24.03
C VAL A 519 -17.86 8.59 -23.72
N LYS A 520 -18.70 7.63 -23.32
CA LYS A 520 -20.08 7.83 -22.86
C LYS A 520 -20.17 7.41 -21.40
N VAL A 521 -20.57 8.32 -20.54
CA VAL A 521 -20.76 8.04 -19.11
C VAL A 521 -22.20 8.32 -18.73
N THR A 522 -22.88 7.33 -18.16
CA THR A 522 -24.19 7.48 -17.54
C THR A 522 -24.01 7.42 -16.02
N LEU A 523 -24.23 8.55 -15.35
CA LEU A 523 -24.12 8.68 -13.90
C LEU A 523 -25.50 8.71 -13.28
N THR A 524 -25.70 7.96 -12.20
CA THR A 524 -26.91 7.99 -11.38
C THR A 524 -26.58 8.56 -10.00
N ASP A 525 -27.26 9.63 -9.59
CA ASP A 525 -27.04 10.26 -8.27
C ASP A 525 -27.80 9.53 -7.14
N SER A 526 -27.60 9.99 -5.91
CA SER A 526 -28.29 9.51 -4.69
C SER A 526 -29.82 9.60 -4.78
N MET A 527 -30.34 10.52 -5.60
CA MET A 527 -31.76 10.76 -5.86
C MET A 527 -32.29 9.99 -7.09
N ARG A 528 -31.49 9.09 -7.67
CA ARG A 528 -31.80 8.31 -8.88
C ARG A 528 -32.00 9.16 -10.15
N ARG A 529 -31.49 10.39 -10.18
CA ARG A 529 -31.43 11.19 -11.41
C ARG A 529 -30.28 10.70 -12.27
N GLN A 530 -30.54 10.59 -13.56
CA GLN A 530 -29.57 10.13 -14.54
C GLN A 530 -28.97 11.31 -15.31
N TYR A 531 -27.66 11.24 -15.50
CA TYR A 531 -26.87 12.24 -16.19
C TYR A 531 -26.02 11.56 -17.25
N LYS A 532 -26.10 12.04 -18.49
CA LYS A 532 -25.36 11.47 -19.62
C LYS A 532 -24.26 12.42 -20.07
N LEU A 533 -23.01 12.01 -19.86
CA LEU A 533 -21.83 12.69 -20.36
C LEU A 533 -21.33 12.01 -21.63
N ILE A 534 -20.96 12.79 -22.64
CA ILE A 534 -20.40 12.28 -23.90
C ILE A 534 -19.29 13.22 -24.37
N GLY A 535 -18.14 12.70 -24.76
CA GLY A 535 -17.13 13.51 -25.43
C GLY A 535 -15.93 12.74 -25.98
N SER A 536 -15.06 13.44 -26.69
CA SER A 536 -13.91 12.85 -27.39
C SER A 536 -12.73 12.55 -26.47
N VAL A 537 -11.99 11.50 -26.80
CA VAL A 537 -10.69 11.11 -26.20
C VAL A 537 -9.55 11.98 -26.71
N ALA A 538 -9.61 12.46 -27.96
CA ALA A 538 -8.48 13.10 -28.63
C ALA A 538 -7.89 14.33 -27.90
N PRO A 539 -8.69 15.22 -27.29
CA PRO A 539 -8.14 16.33 -26.52
C PRO A 539 -7.28 15.85 -25.33
N TRP A 540 -7.72 14.82 -24.61
CA TRP A 540 -7.00 14.29 -23.46
C TRP A 540 -5.58 13.84 -23.81
N VAL A 541 -5.44 13.07 -24.90
CA VAL A 541 -4.14 12.56 -25.38
C VAL A 541 -3.20 13.71 -25.76
N ARG A 542 -3.72 14.77 -26.39
CA ARG A 542 -2.91 15.94 -26.78
C ARG A 542 -2.33 16.68 -25.58
N TYR A 543 -3.14 16.90 -24.55
CA TYR A 543 -2.75 17.74 -23.41
C TYR A 543 -2.08 16.99 -22.27
N TYR A 544 -1.96 15.66 -22.39
CA TYR A 544 -1.15 14.86 -21.48
C TYR A 544 0.36 14.94 -21.79
N GLN A 545 0.77 15.44 -22.96
CA GLN A 545 2.19 15.53 -23.31
C GLN A 545 2.97 16.55 -22.44
N PRO A 546 4.24 16.28 -22.10
CA PRO A 546 5.08 17.22 -21.35
C PRO A 546 5.11 18.62 -22.00
N GLY A 547 4.87 19.66 -21.21
CA GLY A 547 4.88 21.05 -21.67
C GLY A 547 3.60 21.53 -22.37
N ALA A 548 2.53 20.73 -22.36
CA ALA A 548 1.20 21.17 -22.80
C ALA A 548 0.56 22.16 -21.81
N ASP A 549 -0.23 23.11 -22.31
CA ASP A 549 -1.02 24.02 -21.47
C ASP A 549 -2.28 23.30 -20.99
N GLN A 550 -2.24 22.80 -19.75
CA GLN A 550 -3.32 22.03 -19.15
C GLN A 550 -4.64 22.80 -19.05
N VAL A 551 -4.60 24.13 -18.89
CA VAL A 551 -5.82 24.94 -18.81
C VAL A 551 -6.49 25.05 -20.17
N VAL A 552 -5.69 25.26 -21.22
CA VAL A 552 -6.19 25.24 -22.60
C VAL A 552 -6.75 23.86 -22.95
N GLY A 553 -6.10 22.79 -22.49
CA GLY A 553 -6.61 21.43 -22.65
C GLY A 553 -7.94 21.20 -21.96
N LEU A 554 -8.09 21.64 -20.72
CA LEU A 554 -9.35 21.53 -19.99
C LEU A 554 -10.48 22.31 -20.69
N VAL A 555 -10.21 23.49 -21.24
CA VAL A 555 -11.21 24.26 -22.00
C VAL A 555 -11.64 23.51 -23.26
N GLU A 556 -10.71 22.89 -23.98
CA GLU A 556 -11.02 22.09 -25.16
C GLU A 556 -11.88 20.87 -24.80
N ILE A 557 -11.48 20.13 -23.76
CA ILE A 557 -12.22 18.99 -23.24
C ILE A 557 -13.65 19.41 -22.87
N LEU A 558 -13.81 20.38 -21.98
CA LEU A 558 -15.14 20.79 -21.50
C LEU A 558 -15.99 21.46 -22.58
N GLY A 559 -15.34 22.07 -23.58
CA GLY A 559 -16.00 22.70 -24.73
C GLY A 559 -16.47 21.71 -25.80
N GLU A 560 -15.96 20.48 -25.82
CA GLU A 560 -16.40 19.40 -26.71
C GLU A 560 -17.35 18.42 -26.02
N TRP A 561 -17.22 18.26 -24.70
CA TRP A 561 -18.06 17.34 -23.93
C TRP A 561 -19.47 17.89 -23.72
N THR A 562 -20.45 16.97 -23.72
CA THR A 562 -21.86 17.29 -23.46
C THR A 562 -22.35 16.61 -22.19
N LEU A 563 -23.21 17.29 -21.44
CA LEU A 563 -23.99 16.80 -20.31
C LEU A 563 -25.47 16.90 -20.66
N ASN A 564 -26.17 15.76 -20.73
CA ASN A 564 -27.57 15.67 -21.16
C ASN A 564 -27.83 16.35 -22.52
N GLY A 565 -26.86 16.25 -23.44
CA GLY A 565 -26.93 16.83 -24.77
C GLY A 565 -26.60 18.33 -24.87
N ARG A 566 -26.31 19.00 -23.75
CA ARG A 566 -25.83 20.40 -23.72
C ARG A 566 -24.32 20.43 -23.50
N LEU A 567 -23.62 21.42 -24.05
CA LEU A 567 -22.18 21.56 -23.78
C LEU A 567 -21.94 21.73 -22.28
N VAL A 568 -20.92 21.03 -21.78
CA VAL A 568 -20.50 21.14 -20.38
C VAL A 568 -20.01 22.55 -20.10
N MET A 569 -19.14 23.06 -20.98
CA MET A 569 -18.73 24.47 -20.99
C MET A 569 -19.38 25.19 -22.18
N PRO A 570 -20.32 26.12 -21.94
CA PRO A 570 -20.86 26.98 -22.98
C PRO A 570 -19.77 27.79 -23.70
N ARG A 571 -19.94 28.00 -25.00
CA ARG A 571 -18.97 28.72 -25.85
C ARG A 571 -18.58 30.10 -25.33
N ALA A 572 -19.51 30.84 -24.73
CA ALA A 572 -19.23 32.14 -24.15
C ALA A 572 -18.18 32.08 -23.02
N ILE A 573 -18.23 31.02 -22.21
CA ILE A 573 -17.28 30.74 -21.13
C ILE A 573 -15.92 30.33 -21.72
N SER A 574 -15.91 29.37 -22.66
CA SER A 574 -14.68 28.92 -23.33
C SER A 574 -13.97 30.09 -24.01
N ARG A 575 -14.71 30.91 -24.76
CA ARG A 575 -14.23 32.10 -25.46
C ARG A 575 -13.53 33.06 -24.52
N ARG A 576 -14.12 33.31 -23.36
CA ARG A 576 -13.57 34.24 -22.39
C ARG A 576 -12.27 33.73 -21.77
N VAL A 577 -12.18 32.45 -21.38
CA VAL A 577 -10.94 31.86 -20.86
C VAL A 577 -9.82 31.91 -21.91
N LEU A 578 -10.14 31.56 -23.17
CA LEU A 578 -9.17 31.61 -24.26
C LEU A 578 -8.71 33.05 -24.57
N VAL A 579 -9.59 34.03 -24.46
CA VAL A 579 -9.25 35.45 -24.62
C VAL A 579 -8.34 35.95 -23.51
N GLU A 580 -8.60 35.60 -22.24
CA GLU A 580 -7.70 35.94 -21.12
C GLU A 580 -6.31 35.33 -21.31
N ARG A 581 -6.23 34.10 -21.82
CA ARG A 581 -4.98 33.45 -22.20
C ARG A 581 -4.29 34.13 -23.36
N ALA A 582 -5.04 34.53 -24.39
CA ALA A 582 -4.51 35.26 -25.54
C ALA A 582 -3.95 36.63 -25.15
N ALA A 583 -4.58 37.34 -24.21
CA ALA A 583 -4.08 38.60 -23.69
C ALA A 583 -2.73 38.43 -22.96
N LYS A 584 -2.56 37.36 -22.18
CA LYS A 584 -1.27 37.01 -21.55
C LYS A 584 -0.23 36.67 -22.62
N ALA A 585 -0.57 35.81 -23.57
CA ALA A 585 0.30 35.40 -24.67
C ALA A 585 0.76 36.59 -25.53
N ALA A 586 -0.12 37.57 -25.78
CA ALA A 586 0.19 38.75 -26.57
C ALA A 586 1.22 39.68 -25.91
N ASN A 587 1.35 39.63 -24.58
CA ASN A 587 2.35 40.41 -23.83
C ASN A 587 3.73 39.72 -23.76
N GLU A 588 3.86 38.50 -24.27
CA GLU A 588 5.14 37.81 -24.31
C GLU A 588 6.01 38.26 -25.50
N ASN A 589 7.32 38.04 -25.39
CA ASN A 589 8.27 38.39 -26.44
C ASN A 589 8.02 37.60 -27.73
N PHE A 590 8.15 38.27 -28.87
CA PHE A 590 8.22 37.62 -30.16
C PHE A 590 9.49 36.73 -30.25
N PRO A 591 9.41 35.48 -30.76
CA PRO A 591 8.29 34.84 -31.45
C PRO A 591 7.37 33.97 -30.57
N HIS A 592 7.57 33.91 -29.25
CA HIS A 592 6.86 33.00 -28.35
C HIS A 592 5.34 33.28 -28.32
N SER A 593 4.97 34.56 -28.31
CA SER A 593 3.57 35.03 -28.39
C SER A 593 2.80 34.44 -29.59
N ILE A 594 3.44 34.37 -30.77
CA ILE A 594 2.81 33.83 -31.99
C ILE A 594 2.56 32.33 -31.87
N ALA A 595 3.49 31.58 -31.27
CA ALA A 595 3.33 30.14 -31.10
C ALA A 595 2.15 29.82 -30.18
N GLN A 596 2.01 30.55 -29.06
CA GLN A 596 0.89 30.39 -28.14
C GLN A 596 -0.45 30.79 -28.78
N LEU A 597 -0.52 31.94 -29.47
CA LEU A 597 -1.75 32.37 -30.14
C LEU A 597 -2.20 31.43 -31.26
N ARG A 598 -1.26 30.78 -31.98
CA ARG A 598 -1.59 29.74 -32.96
C ARG A 598 -2.27 28.54 -32.31
N ARG A 599 -1.76 28.09 -31.15
CA ARG A 599 -2.40 27.01 -30.38
C ARG A 599 -3.81 27.41 -29.96
N LEU A 600 -3.99 28.61 -29.38
CA LEU A 600 -5.31 29.10 -28.99
C LEU A 600 -6.28 29.19 -30.18
N ARG A 601 -5.80 29.58 -31.37
CA ARG A 601 -6.60 29.57 -32.60
C ARG A 601 -7.09 28.16 -32.96
N GLU A 602 -6.19 27.18 -32.94
CA GLU A 602 -6.53 25.80 -33.27
C GLU A 602 -7.55 25.22 -32.29
N VAL A 603 -7.43 25.57 -31.00
CA VAL A 603 -8.41 25.19 -29.97
C VAL A 603 -9.77 25.81 -30.25
N SER A 604 -9.83 27.11 -30.55
CA SER A 604 -11.07 27.80 -30.93
C SER A 604 -11.76 27.14 -32.12
N GLN A 605 -11.00 26.67 -33.11
CA GLN A 605 -11.55 25.93 -34.25
C GLN A 605 -12.16 24.59 -33.84
N ARG A 606 -11.50 23.84 -32.95
CA ARG A 606 -11.96 22.52 -32.49
C ARG A 606 -13.24 22.61 -31.65
N ILE A 607 -13.33 23.58 -30.74
CA ILE A 607 -14.57 23.84 -29.98
C ILE A 607 -15.69 24.51 -30.82
N GLY A 608 -15.46 24.71 -32.13
CA GLY A 608 -16.45 25.26 -33.05
C GLY A 608 -16.68 26.78 -32.96
N ASP A 609 -15.72 27.54 -32.40
CA ASP A 609 -15.75 29.00 -32.31
C ASP A 609 -14.90 29.63 -33.44
N SER A 610 -15.48 29.64 -34.65
CA SER A 610 -14.83 30.18 -35.85
C SER A 610 -14.55 31.69 -35.76
N GLU A 611 -15.41 32.45 -35.07
CA GLU A 611 -15.26 33.89 -34.87
C GLU A 611 -14.03 34.20 -33.99
N LEU A 612 -13.86 33.45 -32.91
CA LEU A 612 -12.69 33.59 -32.03
C LEU A 612 -11.40 33.15 -32.72
N ALA A 613 -11.44 32.05 -33.47
CA ALA A 613 -10.29 31.59 -34.26
C ALA A 613 -9.84 32.66 -35.28
N GLU A 614 -10.78 33.30 -35.96
CA GLU A 614 -10.50 34.38 -36.90
C GLU A 614 -9.91 35.62 -36.18
N SER A 615 -10.44 35.90 -34.98
CA SER A 615 -9.93 37.01 -34.16
C SER A 615 -8.49 36.76 -33.69
N PHE A 616 -8.13 35.54 -33.32
CA PHE A 616 -6.74 35.17 -33.01
C PHE A 616 -5.83 35.17 -34.24
N ARG A 617 -6.34 34.80 -35.42
CA ARG A 617 -5.60 34.95 -36.68
C ARG A 617 -5.24 36.42 -36.92
N THR A 618 -6.18 37.32 -36.71
CA THR A 618 -5.97 38.77 -36.87
C THR A 618 -5.02 39.33 -35.81
N LEU A 619 -5.09 38.85 -34.56
CA LEU A 619 -4.16 39.22 -33.50
C LEU A 619 -2.72 38.76 -33.79
N ILE A 620 -2.54 37.54 -34.33
CA ILE A 620 -1.23 37.04 -34.80
C ILE A 620 -0.64 37.98 -35.86
N THR A 621 -1.44 38.42 -36.83
CA THR A 621 -1.01 39.36 -37.86
C THR A 621 -0.62 40.71 -37.26
N THR A 622 -1.43 41.21 -36.32
CA THR A 622 -1.20 42.47 -35.60
C THR A 622 0.17 42.48 -34.91
N ILE A 623 0.47 41.44 -34.13
CA ILE A 623 1.75 41.33 -33.39
C ILE A 623 2.94 41.25 -34.35
N ARG A 624 2.79 40.57 -35.49
CA ARG A 624 3.84 40.52 -36.53
C ARG A 624 4.11 41.89 -37.14
N CYS A 625 3.05 42.63 -37.49
CA CYS A 625 3.16 43.98 -38.04
C CYS A 625 3.84 44.92 -37.02
N GLN A 626 3.44 44.86 -35.75
CA GLN A 626 4.07 45.65 -34.68
C GLN A 626 5.56 45.32 -34.50
N ALA A 627 5.92 44.03 -34.48
CA ALA A 627 7.31 43.58 -34.37
C ALA A 627 8.18 44.05 -35.57
N GLN A 628 7.55 44.30 -36.72
CA GLN A 628 8.18 44.82 -37.93
C GLN A 628 8.12 46.35 -38.06
N GLY A 629 7.52 47.06 -37.08
CA GLY A 629 7.35 48.51 -37.12
C GLY A 629 6.33 49.01 -38.16
N LEU A 630 5.42 48.13 -38.62
CA LEU A 630 4.39 48.46 -39.60
C LEU A 630 3.14 49.03 -38.90
N ALA A 631 2.48 49.99 -39.56
CA ALA A 631 1.22 50.54 -39.08
C ALA A 631 0.11 49.48 -39.07
N LEU A 632 -0.72 49.49 -38.02
CA LEU A 632 -1.90 48.65 -37.93
C LEU A 632 -3.03 49.24 -38.78
N ASP A 633 -3.77 48.37 -39.48
CA ASP A 633 -4.99 48.77 -40.18
C ASP A 633 -6.18 48.88 -39.21
N ARG A 634 -7.28 49.47 -39.69
CA ARG A 634 -8.50 49.67 -38.89
C ARG A 634 -9.13 48.34 -38.46
N SER A 635 -9.01 47.30 -39.29
CA SER A 635 -9.51 45.95 -39.02
C SER A 635 -8.82 45.32 -37.81
N ALA A 636 -7.51 45.52 -37.68
CA ALA A 636 -6.72 45.06 -36.53
C ALA A 636 -7.14 45.76 -35.23
N LEU A 637 -7.40 47.07 -35.27
CA LEU A 637 -7.88 47.85 -34.12
C LEU A 637 -9.28 47.37 -33.67
N ASP A 638 -10.21 47.24 -34.61
CA ASP A 638 -11.57 46.74 -34.34
C ASP A 638 -11.55 45.31 -33.73
N ASN A 639 -10.58 44.49 -34.13
CA ASN A 639 -10.39 43.15 -33.58
C ASN A 639 -9.83 43.15 -32.16
N ILE A 640 -8.89 44.05 -31.84
CA ILE A 640 -8.38 44.21 -30.47
C ILE A 640 -9.52 44.65 -29.53
N GLU A 641 -10.33 45.62 -29.94
CA GLU A 641 -11.50 46.06 -29.15
C GLU A 641 -12.50 44.92 -28.92
N ARG A 642 -12.71 44.08 -29.93
CA ARG A 642 -13.58 42.90 -29.82
C ARG A 642 -13.06 41.89 -28.80
N ILE A 643 -11.77 41.58 -28.84
CA ILE A 643 -11.11 40.67 -27.89
C ILE A 643 -11.19 41.27 -26.47
N GLN A 644 -10.95 42.57 -26.30
CA GLN A 644 -11.09 43.26 -25.01
C GLN A 644 -12.52 43.20 -24.48
N LYS A 645 -13.52 43.37 -25.35
CA LYS A 645 -14.92 43.25 -24.97
C LYS A 645 -15.25 41.85 -24.46
N TRP A 646 -14.75 40.79 -25.11
CA TRP A 646 -14.92 39.42 -24.60
C TRP A 646 -14.21 39.17 -23.28
N ALA A 647 -13.08 39.82 -23.02
CA ALA A 647 -12.36 39.74 -21.74
C ALA A 647 -13.14 40.40 -20.59
N SER A 648 -13.98 41.40 -20.87
CA SER A 648 -14.61 42.27 -19.88
C SER A 648 -15.88 41.74 -19.18
N GLY A 649 -16.36 40.53 -19.51
CA GLY A 649 -17.53 39.93 -18.83
C GLY A 649 -17.27 39.50 -17.38
N PRO A 650 -18.20 38.80 -16.70
CA PRO A 650 -17.96 38.12 -15.42
C PRO A 650 -17.12 36.84 -15.56
N SER A 651 -16.01 36.71 -14.82
CA SER A 651 -15.07 35.59 -14.98
C SER A 651 -15.63 34.28 -14.45
N PRO A 652 -15.60 33.19 -15.24
CA PRO A 652 -15.93 31.89 -14.70
C PRO A 652 -14.91 31.56 -13.61
N ASP A 653 -15.40 31.17 -12.45
CA ASP A 653 -14.52 30.61 -11.44
C ASP A 653 -13.94 29.30 -12.00
N THR A 654 -12.67 29.35 -12.39
CA THR A 654 -11.98 28.21 -13.00
C THR A 654 -11.87 27.03 -12.04
N SER A 655 -12.03 27.24 -10.72
CA SER A 655 -12.09 26.15 -9.75
C SER A 655 -13.36 25.29 -9.89
N LEU A 656 -14.46 25.86 -10.41
CA LEU A 656 -15.70 25.12 -10.70
C LEU A 656 -15.58 24.20 -11.92
N LEU A 657 -14.57 24.40 -12.78
CA LEU A 657 -14.37 23.62 -14.00
C LEU A 657 -13.88 22.18 -13.73
N ALA A 658 -13.33 21.95 -12.54
CA ALA A 658 -12.99 20.62 -12.03
C ALA A 658 -14.03 20.10 -10.99
N GLY A 659 -15.19 20.76 -10.91
CA GLY A 659 -16.18 20.56 -9.86
C GLY A 659 -17.01 19.29 -9.99
N ASP A 660 -17.86 19.09 -8.98
CA ASP A 660 -18.83 18.01 -8.92
C ASP A 660 -19.96 18.15 -9.97
N LEU A 661 -20.82 17.14 -10.04
CA LEU A 661 -21.98 17.12 -10.94
C LEU A 661 -22.88 18.36 -10.81
N SER A 662 -23.03 18.91 -9.59
CA SER A 662 -23.84 20.11 -9.32
C SER A 662 -23.18 21.36 -9.89
N ALA A 663 -21.86 21.50 -9.77
CA ALA A 663 -21.08 22.55 -10.41
C ALA A 663 -21.21 22.48 -11.94
N LEU A 664 -21.09 21.28 -12.53
CA LEU A 664 -21.25 21.09 -13.97
C LEU A 664 -22.66 21.43 -14.47
N CYS A 665 -23.70 21.03 -13.74
CA CYS A 665 -25.08 21.43 -14.06
C CYS A 665 -25.27 22.95 -14.01
N ARG A 666 -24.68 23.63 -13.02
CA ARG A 666 -24.70 25.10 -12.93
C ARG A 666 -23.98 25.77 -14.10
N ILE A 667 -22.81 25.26 -14.50
CA ILE A 667 -22.06 25.79 -15.65
C ILE A 667 -22.85 25.59 -16.94
N SER A 668 -23.43 24.40 -17.15
CA SER A 668 -24.20 24.07 -18.36
C SER A 668 -25.53 24.85 -18.46
N SER A 669 -26.07 25.30 -17.33
CA SER A 669 -27.32 26.08 -17.27
C SER A 669 -27.13 27.60 -17.22
N ALA A 670 -25.89 28.10 -17.00
CA ALA A 670 -25.60 29.53 -16.85
C ALA A 670 -25.81 30.41 -18.12
N VAL A 671 -26.39 29.86 -19.19
CA VAL A 671 -26.60 30.53 -20.48
C VAL A 671 -28.07 30.45 -20.95
N ASP A 672 -28.97 29.93 -20.11
CA ASP A 672 -30.41 30.22 -20.21
C ASP A 672 -30.71 31.52 -19.45
#